data_AF-A0A0V8E7V3-F1
#
_entry.id   AF-A0A0V8E7V3-F1
#
_cell.length_a   1.000
_cell.length_b   1.000
_cell.length_c   1.000
_cell.angle_alpha   90.00
_cell.angle_beta   90.00
_cell.angle_gamma   90.00
#
_symmetry.space_group_name_H-M   'P 1'
#
loop_
_entity.id
_entity.type
_entity.pdbx_description
1 polymer ?
#
loop_
_entity_poly.entity_id
_entity_poly.type
_entity_poly.pdbx_seq_one_letter_code
_entity_poly.pdbx_strand_id
1 'polypeptide(L)'
;MKVKWKPIQGLVSLGVGLLLFSSIAPSAAAFTVQQSVTNENNVSVNIKQIENFKNLFSNVHAKPSDSLAQTLVSVLSHDKVGENGNLTVFATVRDVLKYTYPNATEDQLNGLTINGEQAVNWLHHVGYTATLVNRPLTTDEIKKELDASDPIIPILTNQNKDNWLDDSLAGVLYAHDDVEAGTEKLHKSFIETIGLGEAMVEDGQEAQPINFPDQSGAIDPIQSNDKYLWAQTIMNVKQDPSATNVQTLNTNTKSGIFASKVTTAGTSSTVEFTDPLLNGLKYKAPDSPAITFSASAQNKGWLPESKYGAPIDPGSGLRIEAMKASLYHLPQGESGGVSYTAFVQGTGWQSEQSNGGIAGTTGKALRMEAIKMRLTGSLAQKYSITYAVYVEGKGWTAYSKDNAMAGTTGQSRKITALSVYLQKKKLPKAPSDETKRSAVALVNLYEDAAHQKTVADLETFAGVAPTAAITSKQVMDWYHYLGLVFDTQNGRFSKAKSMTVNKSGRLYYTFLKAKTAPDNIQNWGMIGIGYNDNSFSYSPQQSFLNEDFAPSMYWAKRANENFSQTNDRMKTYDYDQIYTHNQEGKLASEYEEEVTLYNIRAKESTDTVDVNTPTDSPSSPATPVNAINAAYHPLAHFIPSGTQGQEPWCSEYISASAINTVNQITAATPQESRVTAQGVMQAFYPNVGLDQLKTMSGVNIDEYLKVLKNKYQVTADVENRTLSFDEVKKELDAGQMIQMDVYDQNETLPQGSEGNEGHALAIVGYILPADGDTVKHAPYYEVWNPWWGNTFYVSSKSPYFNLAGTQYKWARTWHNWRKVTTSATTKTAPVIAQQKVASAPNPEAIKVKTLPQLSPKVQLYNPKTPNPTDYLFQDCPLPISSNLNNFASQMGNNIRTYTTTHGVRYGISLRDDRNYMNAWRNKHTKKGTYNLSAQRFRSTIIDLIDFNSAIAKWGLSTCVIMAIIAIAQAIPVVDAIVDSVVAIVGLAIGGGIDIAAVYELCDNVIRLVDAQMKIEGQFNAIPG
;
A
#
# COMPACT_ATOMS: atom_id res chain seq x y z
N MET A 1 -66.70 13.12 -5.36
CA MET A 1 -65.72 14.10 -4.83
C MET A 1 -65.93 14.33 -3.34
N LYS A 2 -65.01 13.79 -2.52
CA LYS A 2 -64.74 13.94 -1.07
C LYS A 2 -63.71 12.82 -0.76
N VAL A 3 -62.65 12.99 0.03
CA VAL A 3 -62.57 12.99 1.51
C VAL A 3 -61.16 13.53 1.86
N LYS A 4 -61.03 14.64 2.61
CA LYS A 4 -60.55 14.79 4.01
C LYS A 4 -59.16 14.23 4.38
N TRP A 5 -58.52 14.93 5.33
CA TRP A 5 -57.16 14.73 5.86
C TRP A 5 -57.15 14.14 7.29
N LYS A 6 -56.14 13.29 7.60
CA LYS A 6 -55.58 12.92 8.94
C LYS A 6 -56.53 12.15 9.93
N PRO A 7 -56.06 11.57 11.07
CA PRO A 7 -54.69 11.50 11.66
C PRO A 7 -54.21 10.13 12.27
N ILE A 8 -52.90 10.07 12.63
CA ILE A 8 -52.22 9.46 13.83
C ILE A 8 -52.48 7.98 14.26
N GLN A 9 -51.37 7.22 14.43
CA GLN A 9 -50.93 6.36 15.59
C GLN A 9 -49.75 5.47 15.11
N GLY A 10 -48.71 5.08 15.86
CA GLY A 10 -48.28 5.33 17.24
C GLY A 10 -46.86 4.78 17.48
N LEU A 11 -46.20 5.12 18.61
CA LEU A 11 -44.82 4.74 18.96
C LEU A 11 -44.72 3.43 19.76
N VAL A 12 -43.59 2.71 19.63
CA VAL A 12 -42.82 1.99 20.68
C VAL A 12 -43.53 0.96 21.56
N SER A 13 -43.08 -0.30 21.55
CA SER A 13 -42.41 -0.95 22.71
C SER A 13 -41.94 -2.39 22.47
N LEU A 14 -40.87 -2.78 23.15
CA LEU A 14 -40.25 -4.11 23.14
C LEU A 14 -41.15 -5.22 23.71
N GLY A 15 -40.92 -6.45 23.25
CA GLY A 15 -41.33 -7.70 23.92
C GLY A 15 -40.43 -8.86 23.51
N VAL A 16 -39.54 -9.29 24.42
CA VAL A 16 -38.55 -10.36 24.18
C VAL A 16 -39.20 -11.75 24.26
N GLY A 17 -38.81 -12.65 23.35
CA GLY A 17 -39.16 -14.08 23.41
C GLY A 17 -38.31 -14.91 22.45
N LEU A 18 -37.17 -15.44 22.92
CA LEU A 18 -36.40 -16.45 22.20
C LEU A 18 -37.25 -17.71 21.95
N LEU A 19 -36.97 -18.45 20.87
CA LEU A 19 -36.37 -19.79 20.94
C LEU A 19 -36.06 -20.37 19.54
N LEU A 20 -34.77 -20.68 19.34
CA LEU A 20 -34.23 -21.79 18.55
C LEU A 20 -34.79 -22.05 17.14
N PHE A 21 -34.20 -21.40 16.14
CA PHE A 21 -33.67 -22.12 14.98
C PHE A 21 -32.24 -21.68 14.73
N SER A 22 -31.32 -22.64 14.61
CA SER A 22 -29.98 -22.41 14.10
C SER A 22 -30.06 -22.18 12.59
N SER A 23 -30.31 -20.94 12.18
CA SER A 23 -30.14 -20.54 10.79
C SER A 23 -28.65 -20.59 10.47
N ILE A 24 -28.23 -21.66 9.77
CA ILE A 24 -27.04 -21.61 8.94
C ILE A 24 -27.29 -20.45 7.97
N ALA A 25 -26.51 -19.37 8.08
CA ALA A 25 -26.56 -18.32 7.08
C ALA A 25 -26.12 -18.94 5.74
N PRO A 26 -26.82 -18.69 4.62
CA PRO A 26 -26.28 -19.05 3.32
C PRO A 26 -24.95 -18.31 3.16
N SER A 27 -23.91 -19.05 2.76
CA SER A 27 -22.56 -18.51 2.56
C SER A 27 -22.60 -17.21 1.78
N ALA A 28 -22.12 -16.12 2.38
CA ALA A 28 -21.94 -14.86 1.67
C ALA A 28 -21.04 -15.11 0.45
N ALA A 29 -21.51 -14.72 -0.74
CA ALA A 29 -20.80 -15.00 -2.00
C ALA A 29 -19.42 -14.31 -2.01
N ALA A 30 -18.38 -15.04 -2.42
CA ALA A 30 -16.99 -14.62 -2.34
C ALA A 30 -16.66 -13.38 -3.20
N PHE A 31 -17.38 -13.22 -4.32
CA PHE A 31 -17.18 -12.18 -5.30
C PHE A 31 -18.50 -11.45 -5.60
N THR A 32 -18.42 -10.17 -5.97
CA THR A 32 -19.60 -9.35 -6.27
C THR A 32 -19.90 -9.40 -7.76
N VAL A 33 -21.10 -9.87 -8.13
CA VAL A 33 -21.61 -9.77 -9.51
C VAL A 33 -22.47 -8.53 -9.68
N GLN A 34 -22.17 -7.75 -10.72
CA GLN A 34 -23.05 -6.71 -11.24
C GLN A 34 -23.79 -7.22 -12.48
N GLN A 35 -25.06 -6.83 -12.61
CA GLN A 35 -25.87 -7.09 -13.80
C GLN A 35 -26.33 -5.75 -14.40
N SER A 36 -26.13 -5.58 -15.70
CA SER A 36 -26.58 -4.40 -16.46
C SER A 36 -27.44 -4.85 -17.64
N VAL A 37 -28.65 -4.29 -17.74
CA VAL A 37 -29.60 -4.60 -18.82
C VAL A 37 -29.90 -3.32 -19.60
N THR A 38 -29.53 -3.29 -20.87
CA THR A 38 -29.75 -2.17 -21.79
C THR A 38 -30.72 -2.61 -22.90
N ASN A 39 -31.70 -1.77 -23.23
CA ASN A 39 -32.71 -2.08 -24.24
C ASN A 39 -32.82 -0.92 -25.24
N GLU A 40 -32.47 -1.15 -26.51
CA GLU A 40 -32.65 -0.19 -27.60
C GLU A 40 -33.11 -0.90 -28.89
N ASN A 41 -34.09 -0.32 -29.59
CA ASN A 41 -34.47 -0.72 -30.96
C ASN A 41 -34.72 -2.23 -31.18
N ASN A 42 -35.43 -2.90 -30.26
CA ASN A 42 -35.66 -4.36 -30.22
C ASN A 42 -34.41 -5.24 -30.02
N VAL A 43 -33.31 -4.65 -29.55
CA VAL A 43 -32.13 -5.35 -29.04
C VAL A 43 -32.07 -5.18 -27.52
N SER A 44 -31.98 -6.29 -26.80
CA SER A 44 -31.70 -6.34 -25.35
C SER A 44 -30.29 -6.86 -25.16
N VAL A 45 -29.45 -6.15 -24.40
CA VAL A 45 -28.12 -6.59 -23.98
C VAL A 45 -28.12 -6.72 -22.46
N ASN A 46 -27.89 -7.93 -21.96
CA ASN A 46 -27.81 -8.24 -20.54
C ASN A 46 -26.40 -8.73 -20.20
N ILE A 47 -25.57 -7.86 -19.62
CA ILE A 47 -24.20 -8.19 -19.20
C ILE A 47 -24.23 -8.55 -17.71
N LYS A 48 -23.54 -9.64 -17.35
CA LYS A 48 -23.21 -9.98 -15.96
C LYS A 48 -21.70 -10.10 -15.80
N GLN A 49 -21.17 -9.43 -14.78
CA GLN A 49 -19.73 -9.29 -14.55
C GLN A 49 -19.38 -9.48 -13.08
N ILE A 50 -18.35 -10.28 -12.80
CA ILE A 50 -17.69 -10.32 -11.50
C ILE A 50 -16.81 -9.06 -11.37
N GLU A 51 -17.25 -8.10 -10.57
CA GLU A 51 -16.60 -6.80 -10.39
C GLU A 51 -15.15 -6.94 -9.87
N ASN A 52 -14.93 -7.94 -9.01
CA ASN A 52 -13.64 -8.24 -8.40
C ASN A 52 -12.54 -8.62 -9.42
N PHE A 53 -12.89 -9.06 -10.63
CA PHE A 53 -11.93 -9.48 -11.66
C PHE A 53 -11.78 -8.49 -12.82
N LYS A 54 -12.39 -7.30 -12.73
CA LYS A 54 -12.23 -6.27 -13.76
C LYS A 54 -10.84 -5.63 -13.68
N ASN A 55 -10.00 -5.81 -14.71
CA ASN A 55 -8.58 -5.43 -14.74
C ASN A 55 -7.73 -6.25 -13.74
N LEU A 56 -8.05 -7.54 -13.57
CA LEU A 56 -7.38 -8.43 -12.61
C LEU A 56 -5.86 -8.49 -12.81
N PHE A 57 -5.40 -8.31 -14.04
CA PHE A 57 -3.98 -8.34 -14.40
C PHE A 57 -3.38 -6.95 -14.64
N SER A 58 -4.08 -5.86 -14.31
CA SER A 58 -3.52 -4.52 -14.42
C SER A 58 -2.30 -4.32 -13.54
N ASN A 59 -1.17 -3.97 -14.16
CA ASN A 59 0.16 -3.86 -13.53
C ASN A 59 0.76 -5.19 -13.03
N VAL A 60 0.17 -6.34 -13.38
CA VAL A 60 0.75 -7.66 -13.08
C VAL A 60 1.82 -7.98 -14.13
N HIS A 61 3.09 -7.87 -13.72
CA HIS A 61 4.23 -8.33 -14.51
C HIS A 61 4.66 -9.72 -14.04
N ALA A 62 4.39 -10.73 -14.85
CA ALA A 62 4.80 -12.11 -14.61
C ALA A 62 5.61 -12.65 -15.80
N LYS A 63 6.41 -13.68 -15.56
CA LYS A 63 7.07 -14.41 -16.66
C LYS A 63 6.04 -15.27 -17.39
N PRO A 64 6.25 -15.63 -18.67
CA PRO A 64 5.42 -16.62 -19.37
C PRO A 64 5.20 -17.90 -18.56
N SER A 65 6.27 -18.45 -17.98
CA SER A 65 6.25 -19.64 -17.11
C SER A 65 5.39 -19.51 -15.86
N ASP A 66 5.16 -18.28 -15.38
CA ASP A 66 4.48 -18.01 -14.12
C ASP A 66 2.96 -17.88 -14.31
N SER A 67 2.45 -17.88 -15.56
CA SER A 67 1.09 -17.47 -15.91
C SER A 67 0.00 -18.15 -15.06
N LEU A 68 -0.07 -19.49 -15.03
CA LEU A 68 -1.07 -20.19 -14.23
C LEU A 68 -0.92 -19.91 -12.73
N ALA A 69 0.30 -19.95 -12.19
CA ALA A 69 0.55 -19.68 -10.77
C ALA A 69 0.17 -18.24 -10.38
N GLN A 70 0.45 -17.26 -11.24
CA GLN A 70 0.08 -15.87 -11.02
C GLN A 70 -1.43 -15.65 -11.15
N THR A 71 -2.09 -16.31 -12.08
CA THR A 71 -3.56 -16.25 -12.23
C THR A 71 -4.27 -16.76 -10.97
N LEU A 72 -3.82 -17.88 -10.40
CA LEU A 72 -4.33 -18.39 -9.11
C LEU A 72 -4.17 -17.35 -7.98
N VAL A 73 -2.96 -16.79 -7.85
CA VAL A 73 -2.64 -15.77 -6.84
C VAL A 73 -3.51 -14.52 -7.01
N SER A 74 -3.68 -14.05 -8.24
CA SER A 74 -4.49 -12.86 -8.53
C SER A 74 -5.95 -13.08 -8.16
N VAL A 75 -6.55 -14.23 -8.53
CA VAL A 75 -7.93 -14.59 -8.16
C VAL A 75 -8.12 -14.62 -6.63
N LEU A 76 -7.26 -15.33 -5.89
CA LEU A 76 -7.40 -15.41 -4.42
C LEU A 76 -7.19 -14.07 -3.72
N SER A 77 -6.31 -13.21 -4.24
CA SER A 77 -6.07 -11.87 -3.66
C SER A 77 -7.27 -10.92 -3.78
N HIS A 78 -8.25 -11.24 -4.62
CA HIS A 78 -9.48 -10.46 -4.83
C HIS A 78 -10.72 -11.06 -4.16
N ASP A 79 -10.59 -12.20 -3.48
CA ASP A 79 -11.63 -12.75 -2.59
C ASP A 79 -11.74 -11.87 -1.32
N LYS A 80 -12.91 -11.28 -1.11
CA LYS A 80 -13.15 -10.31 -0.04
C LYS A 80 -13.93 -10.88 1.14
N VAL A 81 -14.35 -12.15 1.10
CA VAL A 81 -15.41 -12.63 2.01
C VAL A 81 -15.00 -13.85 2.83
N GLY A 82 -14.91 -13.61 4.12
CA GLY A 82 -15.34 -14.57 5.13
C GLY A 82 -16.10 -13.81 6.21
N GLU A 83 -17.17 -14.38 6.77
CA GLU A 83 -18.03 -13.69 7.78
C GLU A 83 -17.28 -13.26 9.06
N ASN A 84 -16.02 -13.68 9.23
CA ASN A 84 -15.14 -13.33 10.35
C ASN A 84 -13.90 -12.47 9.94
N GLY A 85 -13.82 -12.00 8.69
CA GLY A 85 -12.86 -10.95 8.24
C GLY A 85 -11.36 -11.21 8.34
N ASN A 86 -10.91 -12.43 8.70
CA ASN A 86 -9.54 -12.70 9.15
C ASN A 86 -8.73 -13.70 8.30
N LEU A 87 -9.25 -14.18 7.17
CA LEU A 87 -8.63 -15.25 6.36
C LEU A 87 -8.63 -14.95 4.85
N THR A 88 -8.12 -13.78 4.45
CA THR A 88 -7.70 -13.57 3.05
C THR A 88 -6.43 -14.39 2.80
N VAL A 89 -6.49 -15.34 1.87
CA VAL A 89 -5.28 -16.02 1.37
C VAL A 89 -4.57 -15.10 0.40
N PHE A 90 -3.64 -14.32 0.94
CA PHE A 90 -2.54 -13.82 0.13
C PHE A 90 -1.74 -15.01 -0.40
N ALA A 91 -1.00 -14.83 -1.49
CA ALA A 91 -0.11 -15.85 -2.04
C ALA A 91 0.94 -15.16 -2.92
N THR A 92 2.03 -15.84 -3.22
CA THR A 92 2.92 -15.47 -4.31
C THR A 92 3.13 -16.65 -5.23
N VAL A 93 3.53 -16.40 -6.49
CA VAL A 93 3.96 -17.45 -7.43
C VAL A 93 5.00 -18.37 -6.78
N ARG A 94 5.88 -17.83 -5.92
CA ARG A 94 6.89 -18.63 -5.20
C ARG A 94 6.28 -19.62 -4.21
N ASP A 95 5.22 -19.25 -3.49
CA ASP A 95 4.55 -20.16 -2.56
C ASP A 95 3.86 -21.31 -3.31
N VAL A 96 3.28 -21.04 -4.48
CA VAL A 96 2.73 -22.06 -5.40
C VAL A 96 3.85 -23.02 -5.84
N LEU A 97 4.93 -22.47 -6.43
CA LEU A 97 6.02 -23.27 -6.98
C LEU A 97 6.80 -24.04 -5.90
N LYS A 98 7.00 -23.49 -4.70
CA LYS A 98 7.63 -24.20 -3.56
C LYS A 98 6.78 -25.34 -3.04
N TYR A 99 5.45 -25.20 -3.02
CA TYR A 99 4.56 -26.29 -2.64
C TYR A 99 4.65 -27.44 -3.64
N THR A 100 4.63 -27.14 -4.94
CA THR A 100 4.72 -28.15 -6.01
C THR A 100 6.12 -28.77 -6.12
N TYR A 101 7.17 -27.99 -5.89
CA TYR A 101 8.57 -28.39 -6.06
C TYR A 101 9.41 -28.09 -4.80
N PRO A 102 9.15 -28.79 -3.66
CA PRO A 102 9.74 -28.44 -2.36
C PRO A 102 11.28 -28.58 -2.31
N ASN A 103 11.86 -29.40 -3.19
CA ASN A 103 13.30 -29.63 -3.28
C ASN A 103 14.02 -28.70 -4.29
N ALA A 104 13.30 -27.81 -4.99
CA ALA A 104 13.89 -26.91 -5.97
C ALA A 104 14.61 -25.72 -5.30
N THR A 105 15.81 -25.39 -5.80
CA THR A 105 16.53 -24.18 -5.41
C THR A 105 15.80 -22.91 -5.89
N GLU A 106 16.13 -21.75 -5.31
CA GLU A 106 15.56 -20.47 -5.76
C GLU A 106 15.79 -20.20 -7.25
N ASP A 107 16.96 -20.59 -7.76
CA ASP A 107 17.28 -20.43 -9.18
C ASP A 107 16.44 -21.38 -10.06
N GLN A 108 16.24 -22.63 -9.64
CA GLN A 108 15.40 -23.59 -10.36
C GLN A 108 13.94 -23.14 -10.44
N LEU A 109 13.40 -22.57 -9.37
CA LEU A 109 12.02 -22.02 -9.34
C LEU A 109 11.79 -20.87 -10.34
N ASN A 110 12.82 -20.30 -10.96
CA ASN A 110 12.64 -19.24 -11.96
C ASN A 110 12.13 -19.70 -13.33
N GLY A 111 12.12 -21.00 -13.60
CA GLY A 111 11.66 -21.58 -14.86
C GLY A 111 10.72 -22.78 -14.71
N LEU A 112 10.30 -23.09 -13.48
CA LEU A 112 9.29 -24.11 -13.22
C LEU A 112 7.89 -23.52 -13.45
N THR A 113 7.12 -24.19 -14.29
CA THR A 113 5.67 -23.95 -14.45
C THR A 113 4.87 -25.01 -13.66
N ILE A 114 3.55 -24.82 -13.58
CA ILE A 114 2.61 -25.78 -13.02
C ILE A 114 1.52 -26.13 -14.03
N ASN A 115 0.98 -27.34 -13.92
CA ASN A 115 -0.20 -27.79 -14.66
C ASN A 115 -1.48 -27.62 -13.81
N GLY A 116 -2.65 -27.87 -14.43
CA GLY A 116 -3.95 -27.73 -13.76
C GLY A 116 -4.17 -28.66 -12.55
N GLU A 117 -3.52 -29.82 -12.49
CA GLU A 117 -3.62 -30.75 -11.35
C GLU A 117 -2.82 -30.22 -10.15
N GLN A 118 -1.59 -29.74 -10.40
CA GLN A 118 -0.75 -29.08 -9.41
C GLN A 118 -1.40 -27.80 -8.88
N ALA A 119 -2.06 -27.03 -9.75
CA ALA A 119 -2.85 -25.85 -9.38
C ALA A 119 -3.99 -26.19 -8.40
N VAL A 120 -4.81 -27.21 -8.71
CA VAL A 120 -5.92 -27.63 -7.84
C VAL A 120 -5.41 -28.21 -6.52
N ASN A 121 -4.34 -29.01 -6.54
CA ASN A 121 -3.70 -29.53 -5.33
C ASN A 121 -3.13 -28.42 -4.44
N TRP A 122 -2.71 -27.28 -5.01
CA TRP A 122 -2.28 -26.11 -4.25
C TRP A 122 -3.48 -25.34 -3.67
N LEU A 123 -4.55 -25.14 -4.45
CA LEU A 123 -5.80 -24.52 -3.95
C LEU A 123 -6.35 -25.28 -2.74
N HIS A 124 -6.42 -26.61 -2.81
CA HIS A 124 -6.83 -27.46 -1.69
C HIS A 124 -5.93 -27.28 -0.46
N HIS A 125 -4.60 -27.19 -0.66
CA HIS A 125 -3.65 -26.95 0.42
C HIS A 125 -3.88 -25.61 1.14
N VAL A 126 -4.14 -24.53 0.40
CA VAL A 126 -4.38 -23.20 0.97
C VAL A 126 -5.81 -22.99 1.48
N GLY A 127 -6.65 -24.04 1.52
CA GLY A 127 -7.97 -24.01 2.13
C GLY A 127 -9.11 -23.60 1.19
N TYR A 128 -8.94 -23.81 -0.12
CA TYR A 128 -9.98 -23.65 -1.12
C TYR A 128 -10.36 -25.01 -1.73
N THR A 129 -11.66 -25.30 -1.85
CA THR A 129 -12.09 -26.33 -2.82
C THR A 129 -11.84 -25.82 -4.23
N ALA A 130 -11.52 -26.72 -5.15
CA ALA A 130 -11.41 -26.44 -6.58
C ALA A 130 -11.57 -27.74 -7.38
N THR A 131 -12.02 -27.64 -8.63
CA THR A 131 -12.19 -28.78 -9.54
C THR A 131 -11.51 -28.51 -10.87
N LEU A 132 -10.71 -29.47 -11.37
CA LEU A 132 -10.13 -29.44 -12.71
C LEU A 132 -11.04 -30.18 -13.69
N VAL A 133 -11.34 -29.53 -14.81
CA VAL A 133 -12.09 -30.08 -15.93
C VAL A 133 -11.19 -30.11 -17.17
N ASN A 134 -11.01 -31.27 -17.78
CA ASN A 134 -10.13 -31.47 -18.95
C ASN A 134 -10.83 -31.12 -20.28
N ARG A 135 -11.49 -29.97 -20.32
CA ARG A 135 -12.11 -29.36 -21.51
C ARG A 135 -12.48 -27.89 -21.27
N PRO A 136 -12.78 -27.13 -22.33
CA PRO A 136 -13.62 -25.93 -22.25
C PRO A 136 -14.98 -26.21 -21.61
N LEU A 137 -15.56 -25.19 -20.99
CA LEU A 137 -16.96 -25.19 -20.56
C LEU A 137 -17.89 -24.85 -21.73
N THR A 138 -19.17 -25.21 -21.64
CA THR A 138 -20.21 -24.70 -22.57
C THR A 138 -20.73 -23.33 -22.11
N THR A 139 -21.34 -22.55 -23.02
CA THR A 139 -22.14 -21.36 -22.70
C THR A 139 -22.97 -21.52 -21.42
N ASP A 140 -23.82 -22.56 -21.33
CA ASP A 140 -24.70 -22.78 -20.17
C ASP A 140 -23.93 -23.00 -18.86
N GLU A 141 -22.76 -23.65 -18.92
CA GLU A 141 -21.88 -23.86 -17.77
C GLU A 141 -21.21 -22.55 -17.35
N ILE A 142 -20.67 -21.78 -18.30
CA ILE A 142 -20.03 -20.49 -18.03
C ILE A 142 -21.02 -19.52 -17.37
N LYS A 143 -22.22 -19.40 -17.96
CA LYS A 143 -23.31 -18.59 -17.41
C LYS A 143 -23.67 -18.98 -15.98
N LYS A 144 -23.84 -20.29 -15.73
CA LYS A 144 -24.22 -20.82 -14.42
C LYS A 144 -23.21 -20.48 -13.32
N GLU A 145 -21.91 -20.65 -13.60
CA GLU A 145 -20.87 -20.40 -12.60
C GLU A 145 -20.65 -18.89 -12.40
N LEU A 146 -20.59 -18.08 -13.47
CA LEU A 146 -20.48 -16.62 -13.36
C LEU A 146 -21.71 -16.00 -12.67
N ASP A 147 -22.92 -16.51 -12.91
CA ASP A 147 -24.14 -16.11 -12.20
C ASP A 147 -24.10 -16.45 -10.71
N ALA A 148 -23.40 -17.52 -10.33
CA ALA A 148 -23.15 -17.90 -8.94
C ALA A 148 -22.02 -17.07 -8.29
N SER A 149 -21.41 -16.14 -9.03
CA SER A 149 -20.20 -15.39 -8.65
C SER A 149 -18.95 -16.27 -8.52
N ASP A 150 -18.92 -17.41 -9.20
CA ASP A 150 -17.83 -18.38 -9.10
C ASP A 150 -16.75 -18.12 -10.17
N PRO A 151 -15.46 -18.04 -9.78
CA PRO A 151 -14.35 -17.87 -10.72
C PRO A 151 -14.19 -19.08 -11.64
N ILE A 152 -13.96 -18.80 -12.92
CA ILE A 152 -13.58 -19.78 -13.93
C ILE A 152 -12.21 -19.40 -14.48
N ILE A 153 -11.23 -20.29 -14.32
CA ILE A 153 -9.85 -20.11 -14.75
C ILE A 153 -9.58 -21.04 -15.95
N PRO A 154 -9.75 -20.56 -17.19
CA PRO A 154 -9.32 -21.29 -18.39
C PRO A 154 -7.79 -21.42 -18.45
N ILE A 155 -7.32 -22.64 -18.75
CA ILE A 155 -5.94 -22.95 -19.10
C ILE A 155 -5.87 -23.13 -20.62
N LEU A 156 -4.98 -22.35 -21.23
CA LEU A 156 -4.78 -22.21 -22.66
C LEU A 156 -3.43 -22.83 -23.07
N THR A 157 -3.37 -23.40 -24.26
CA THR A 157 -2.16 -23.98 -24.85
C THR A 157 -1.88 -23.32 -26.20
N ASN A 158 -0.68 -22.77 -26.36
CA ASN A 158 -0.25 -22.15 -27.61
C ASN A 158 -0.16 -23.19 -28.74
N GLN A 159 -0.69 -22.85 -29.92
CA GLN A 159 -0.64 -23.71 -31.09
C GLN A 159 0.61 -23.45 -31.96
N ASN A 160 1.38 -22.40 -31.67
CA ASN A 160 2.65 -22.11 -32.33
C ASN A 160 3.81 -22.82 -31.64
N LYS A 161 4.43 -23.78 -32.34
CA LYS A 161 5.55 -24.59 -31.82
C LYS A 161 6.82 -23.80 -31.55
N ASP A 162 6.98 -22.61 -32.14
CA ASP A 162 8.12 -21.74 -31.84
C ASP A 162 7.96 -21.00 -30.51
N ASN A 163 6.72 -20.74 -30.04
CA ASN A 163 6.42 -20.13 -28.73
C ASN A 163 5.84 -21.16 -27.73
N TRP A 164 6.69 -22.12 -27.38
CA TRP A 164 6.42 -23.24 -26.46
C TRP A 164 6.30 -22.86 -24.97
N LEU A 165 6.59 -21.59 -24.60
CA LEU A 165 6.54 -21.14 -23.21
C LEU A 165 5.10 -20.94 -22.70
N ASP A 166 4.16 -20.69 -23.61
CA ASP A 166 2.77 -20.36 -23.30
C ASP A 166 1.83 -21.60 -23.32
N ASP A 167 2.39 -22.81 -23.23
CA ASP A 167 1.64 -24.09 -23.20
C ASP A 167 0.80 -24.29 -21.91
N SER A 168 0.92 -23.38 -20.94
CA SER A 168 0.09 -23.30 -19.72
C SER A 168 -0.25 -21.85 -19.37
N LEU A 169 -0.46 -21.02 -20.38
CA LEU A 169 -1.05 -19.69 -20.24
C LEU A 169 -2.43 -19.81 -19.56
N ALA A 170 -2.73 -18.96 -18.58
CA ALA A 170 -4.02 -18.97 -17.90
C ALA A 170 -4.68 -17.60 -17.92
N GLY A 171 -6.00 -17.60 -18.07
CA GLY A 171 -6.84 -16.40 -17.96
C GLY A 171 -7.89 -16.54 -16.87
N VAL A 172 -8.75 -15.53 -16.78
CA VAL A 172 -9.97 -15.56 -15.97
C VAL A 172 -11.14 -15.11 -16.84
N LEU A 173 -12.18 -15.95 -16.88
CA LEU A 173 -13.47 -15.51 -17.40
C LEU A 173 -14.15 -14.67 -16.31
N TYR A 174 -14.42 -13.41 -16.60
CA TYR A 174 -14.91 -12.44 -15.61
C TYR A 174 -16.32 -11.94 -15.91
N ALA A 175 -16.79 -12.06 -17.15
CA ALA A 175 -18.11 -11.58 -17.56
C ALA A 175 -18.71 -12.43 -18.69
N HIS A 176 -20.03 -12.34 -18.81
CA HIS A 176 -20.78 -12.84 -19.96
C HIS A 176 -21.92 -11.89 -20.35
N ASP A 177 -22.35 -11.97 -21.61
CA ASP A 177 -23.50 -11.24 -22.13
C ASP A 177 -24.58 -12.15 -22.74
N ASP A 178 -25.82 -11.70 -22.67
CA ASP A 178 -26.93 -12.21 -23.49
C ASP A 178 -27.44 -11.07 -24.36
N VAL A 179 -27.24 -11.18 -25.67
CA VAL A 179 -27.75 -10.26 -26.69
C VAL A 179 -28.95 -10.89 -27.39
N GLU A 180 -30.14 -10.35 -27.16
CA GLU A 180 -31.38 -10.78 -27.83
C GLU A 180 -31.81 -9.74 -28.87
N ALA A 181 -31.92 -10.14 -30.13
CA ALA A 181 -32.35 -9.29 -31.25
C ALA A 181 -33.49 -9.96 -32.02
N GLY A 182 -34.73 -9.62 -31.70
CA GLY A 182 -35.92 -10.26 -32.29
C GLY A 182 -36.05 -11.74 -31.92
N THR A 183 -35.71 -12.64 -32.83
CA THR A 183 -35.69 -14.11 -32.59
C THR A 183 -34.27 -14.67 -32.44
N GLU A 184 -33.24 -13.87 -32.71
CA GLU A 184 -31.85 -14.28 -32.59
C GLU A 184 -31.34 -14.02 -31.17
N LYS A 185 -30.57 -14.96 -30.64
CA LYS A 185 -29.85 -14.83 -29.37
C LYS A 185 -28.38 -15.11 -29.62
N LEU A 186 -27.52 -14.23 -29.14
CA LEU A 186 -26.08 -14.36 -29.16
C LEU A 186 -25.57 -14.27 -27.72
N HIS A 187 -24.59 -15.09 -27.41
CA HIS A 187 -23.94 -15.11 -26.11
C HIS A 187 -22.43 -14.93 -26.29
N LYS A 188 -21.82 -14.09 -25.48
CA LYS A 188 -20.37 -13.90 -25.42
C LYS A 188 -19.86 -14.00 -24.00
N SER A 189 -18.68 -14.58 -23.87
CA SER A 189 -17.93 -14.69 -22.62
C SER A 189 -16.57 -14.02 -22.75
N PHE A 190 -16.15 -13.28 -21.72
CA PHE A 190 -14.97 -12.40 -21.75
C PHE A 190 -13.85 -12.95 -20.87
N ILE A 191 -12.69 -13.22 -21.47
CA ILE A 191 -11.49 -13.75 -20.82
C ILE A 191 -10.39 -12.67 -20.76
N GLU A 192 -9.91 -12.34 -19.56
CA GLU A 192 -8.69 -11.54 -19.36
C GLU A 192 -7.48 -12.47 -19.17
N THR A 193 -6.31 -12.12 -19.71
CA THR A 193 -5.06 -12.88 -19.54
C THR A 193 -3.87 -11.97 -19.23
N ILE A 194 -2.86 -12.52 -18.55
CA ILE A 194 -1.60 -11.80 -18.30
C ILE A 194 -0.85 -11.65 -19.62
N GLY A 195 -0.61 -10.40 -20.05
CA GLY A 195 0.27 -10.07 -21.17
C GLY A 195 -0.36 -10.11 -22.57
N LEU A 196 -1.47 -10.82 -22.78
CA LEU A 196 -2.21 -10.82 -24.07
C LEU A 196 -3.53 -10.04 -24.02
N GLY A 197 -3.90 -9.48 -22.85
CA GLY A 197 -5.10 -8.67 -22.71
C GLY A 197 -6.39 -9.50 -22.72
N GLU A 198 -7.45 -8.92 -23.28
CA GLU A 198 -8.79 -9.50 -23.30
C GLU A 198 -9.13 -10.17 -24.62
N ALA A 199 -9.87 -11.28 -24.57
CA ALA A 199 -10.52 -11.86 -25.74
C ALA A 199 -12.00 -12.18 -25.47
N MET A 200 -12.76 -12.29 -26.56
CA MET A 200 -14.15 -12.73 -26.54
C MET A 200 -14.25 -14.17 -27.05
N VAL A 201 -15.08 -14.97 -26.39
CA VAL A 201 -15.49 -16.31 -26.81
C VAL A 201 -16.99 -16.26 -27.13
N GLU A 202 -17.37 -16.56 -28.36
CA GLU A 202 -18.77 -16.59 -28.81
C GLU A 202 -19.37 -17.99 -28.64
N ASP A 203 -20.69 -18.08 -28.50
CA ASP A 203 -21.43 -19.35 -28.32
C ASP A 203 -21.02 -20.44 -29.33
N GLY A 204 -20.57 -21.58 -28.81
CA GLY A 204 -20.11 -22.72 -29.61
C GLY A 204 -18.69 -22.59 -30.18
N GLN A 205 -17.97 -21.51 -29.85
CA GLN A 205 -16.54 -21.32 -30.22
C GLN A 205 -15.58 -21.65 -29.07
N GLU A 206 -16.04 -22.12 -27.91
CA GLU A 206 -15.23 -22.34 -26.70
C GLU A 206 -14.14 -23.40 -26.91
N ALA A 207 -14.35 -24.33 -27.85
CA ALA A 207 -13.40 -25.35 -28.27
C ALA A 207 -12.56 -24.99 -29.51
N GLN A 208 -12.67 -23.76 -30.02
CA GLN A 208 -11.86 -23.26 -31.14
C GLN A 208 -10.65 -22.46 -30.63
N PRO A 209 -9.61 -22.25 -31.47
CA PRO A 209 -8.48 -21.42 -31.10
C PRO A 209 -8.89 -19.95 -30.91
N ILE A 210 -8.70 -19.44 -29.70
CA ILE A 210 -8.95 -18.06 -29.29
C ILE A 210 -7.82 -17.18 -29.85
N ASN A 211 -8.20 -15.99 -30.34
CA ASN A 211 -7.29 -14.99 -30.88
C ASN A 211 -7.34 -13.73 -29.99
N PHE A 212 -6.19 -13.30 -29.47
CA PHE A 212 -6.10 -12.10 -28.62
C PHE A 212 -5.78 -10.87 -29.49
N PRO A 213 -6.63 -9.82 -29.51
CA PRO A 213 -6.44 -8.65 -30.38
C PRO A 213 -5.19 -7.82 -30.04
N ASP A 214 -4.80 -7.78 -28.76
CA ASP A 214 -3.64 -7.01 -28.29
C ASP A 214 -2.28 -7.62 -28.70
N GLN A 215 -2.28 -8.83 -29.28
CA GLN A 215 -1.11 -9.39 -29.98
C GLN A 215 -0.56 -8.47 -31.08
N SER A 216 -1.39 -7.59 -31.64
CA SER A 216 -0.95 -6.57 -32.61
C SER A 216 0.06 -5.57 -32.04
N GLY A 217 0.12 -5.41 -30.72
CA GLY A 217 1.14 -4.65 -29.98
C GLY A 217 2.27 -5.49 -29.39
N ALA A 218 2.33 -6.80 -29.67
CA ALA A 218 3.33 -7.70 -29.10
C ALA A 218 4.76 -7.21 -29.40
N ILE A 219 5.64 -7.33 -28.40
CA ILE A 219 7.05 -6.93 -28.55
C ILE A 219 7.75 -7.87 -29.54
N ASP A 220 7.40 -9.16 -29.55
CA ASP A 220 7.95 -10.18 -30.44
C ASP A 220 6.99 -10.51 -31.62
N PRO A 221 7.38 -10.31 -32.89
CA PRO A 221 6.64 -10.72 -34.08
C PRO A 221 6.37 -12.23 -34.21
N ILE A 222 7.06 -13.09 -33.47
CA ILE A 222 6.68 -14.51 -33.40
C ILE A 222 5.37 -14.64 -32.64
N GLN A 223 5.25 -13.96 -31.49
CA GLN A 223 4.07 -13.97 -30.63
C GLN A 223 2.84 -13.33 -31.30
N SER A 224 3.04 -12.35 -32.20
CA SER A 224 1.94 -11.66 -32.90
C SER A 224 1.15 -12.52 -33.91
N ASN A 225 1.47 -13.81 -34.04
CA ASN A 225 0.80 -14.77 -34.92
C ASN A 225 0.18 -15.95 -34.14
N ASP A 226 0.22 -15.91 -32.81
CA ASP A 226 -0.08 -17.05 -31.96
C ASP A 226 -1.58 -17.26 -31.75
N LYS A 227 -1.98 -18.54 -31.67
CA LYS A 227 -3.37 -18.96 -31.43
C LYS A 227 -3.43 -19.86 -30.22
N TYR A 228 -4.42 -19.64 -29.37
CA TYR A 228 -4.48 -20.26 -28.06
C TYR A 228 -5.70 -21.17 -27.96
N LEU A 229 -5.49 -22.46 -27.76
CA LEU A 229 -6.58 -23.42 -27.57
C LEU A 229 -6.91 -23.55 -26.09
N TRP A 230 -8.18 -23.38 -25.72
CA TRP A 230 -8.65 -23.67 -24.36
C TRP A 230 -8.63 -25.19 -24.13
N ALA A 231 -7.76 -25.66 -23.24
CA ALA A 231 -7.49 -27.08 -23.03
C ALA A 231 -8.11 -27.63 -21.73
N GLN A 232 -8.03 -26.87 -20.64
CA GLN A 232 -8.55 -27.26 -19.32
C GLN A 232 -9.21 -26.07 -18.62
N THR A 233 -10.03 -26.34 -17.61
CA THR A 233 -10.69 -25.31 -16.80
C THR A 233 -10.56 -25.65 -15.32
N ILE A 234 -10.13 -24.69 -14.50
CA ILE A 234 -10.29 -24.78 -13.04
C ILE A 234 -11.55 -23.98 -12.67
N MET A 235 -12.44 -24.62 -11.91
CA MET A 235 -13.73 -24.07 -11.49
C MET A 235 -14.03 -24.42 -10.03
N ASN A 236 -15.14 -23.91 -9.48
CA ASN A 236 -15.53 -24.10 -8.08
C ASN A 236 -14.45 -23.66 -7.07
N VAL A 237 -13.64 -22.65 -7.40
CA VAL A 237 -12.64 -22.09 -6.48
C VAL A 237 -13.35 -21.31 -5.38
N LYS A 238 -13.56 -21.96 -4.24
CA LYS A 238 -14.34 -21.49 -3.09
C LYS A 238 -13.57 -21.78 -1.81
N GLN A 239 -13.61 -20.89 -0.83
CA GLN A 239 -13.07 -21.22 0.50
C GLN A 239 -13.75 -22.49 1.03
N ASP A 240 -12.96 -23.44 1.54
CA ASP A 240 -13.49 -24.71 2.01
C ASP A 240 -14.44 -24.48 3.20
N PRO A 241 -15.74 -24.82 3.09
CA PRO A 241 -16.69 -24.68 4.20
C PRO A 241 -16.36 -25.61 5.39
N SER A 242 -15.37 -26.50 5.26
CA SER A 242 -14.77 -27.24 6.37
C SER A 242 -13.99 -26.37 7.37
N ALA A 243 -14.00 -25.03 7.20
CA ALA A 243 -13.67 -23.99 8.18
C ALA A 243 -14.50 -24.12 9.48
N THR A 244 -14.28 -25.22 10.19
CA THR A 244 -15.09 -25.72 11.28
C THR A 244 -14.54 -25.23 12.61
N ASN A 245 -15.44 -25.04 13.57
CA ASN A 245 -15.06 -24.89 14.97
C ASN A 245 -14.68 -26.28 15.50
N VAL A 246 -13.45 -26.70 15.22
CA VAL A 246 -12.95 -28.06 15.51
C VAL A 246 -13.04 -28.36 17.00
N GLN A 247 -12.88 -27.34 17.85
CA GLN A 247 -12.96 -27.48 19.29
C GLN A 247 -13.46 -26.19 19.94
N THR A 248 -14.52 -26.32 20.74
CA THR A 248 -14.89 -25.34 21.77
C THR A 248 -14.58 -25.95 23.12
N LEU A 249 -13.66 -25.35 23.87
CA LEU A 249 -13.37 -25.78 25.23
C LEU A 249 -14.33 -25.10 26.22
N ASN A 250 -14.69 -25.83 27.28
CA ASN A 250 -15.43 -25.29 28.41
C ASN A 250 -14.46 -24.86 29.52
N THR A 251 -14.80 -23.79 30.23
CA THR A 251 -14.01 -23.26 31.34
C THR A 251 -13.84 -24.26 32.48
N ASN A 252 -12.59 -24.50 32.88
CA ASN A 252 -12.19 -25.13 34.13
C ASN A 252 -10.96 -24.38 34.68
N THR A 253 -11.22 -23.28 35.40
CA THR A 253 -10.18 -22.39 35.96
C THR A 253 -9.25 -23.11 36.93
N LYS A 254 -9.74 -24.05 37.75
CA LYS A 254 -8.89 -24.84 38.65
C LYS A 254 -7.80 -25.61 37.89
N SER A 255 -8.17 -26.24 36.78
CA SER A 255 -7.19 -26.87 35.88
C SER A 255 -6.44 -25.89 35.00
N GLY A 256 -6.81 -24.60 34.94
CA GLY A 256 -6.18 -23.58 34.09
C GLY A 256 -6.64 -23.60 32.63
N ILE A 257 -7.83 -24.17 32.36
CA ILE A 257 -8.46 -24.21 31.05
C ILE A 257 -9.54 -23.14 31.00
N PHE A 258 -9.49 -22.26 30.00
CA PHE A 258 -10.47 -21.21 29.75
C PHE A 258 -11.25 -21.55 28.48
N ALA A 259 -12.47 -21.03 28.37
CA ALA A 259 -13.25 -21.22 27.16
C ALA A 259 -12.56 -20.58 25.94
N SER A 260 -12.36 -21.37 24.89
CA SER A 260 -11.71 -20.97 23.65
C SER A 260 -12.31 -21.69 22.45
N LYS A 261 -12.21 -21.05 21.29
CA LYS A 261 -12.66 -21.52 19.98
C LYS A 261 -11.43 -21.74 19.10
N VAL A 262 -11.28 -22.95 18.58
CA VAL A 262 -10.26 -23.29 17.57
C VAL A 262 -10.92 -23.35 16.21
N THR A 263 -10.41 -22.59 15.25
CA THR A 263 -10.87 -22.59 13.85
C THR A 263 -9.69 -22.90 12.93
N THR A 264 -9.86 -23.85 12.01
CA THR A 264 -8.84 -24.28 11.05
C THR A 264 -9.43 -24.26 9.65
N ALA A 265 -8.69 -23.74 8.67
CA ALA A 265 -9.05 -23.76 7.24
C ALA A 265 -7.77 -23.84 6.39
N GLY A 266 -7.57 -24.95 5.65
CA GLY A 266 -6.31 -25.22 4.96
C GLY A 266 -5.10 -25.18 5.89
N THR A 267 -4.04 -24.47 5.48
CA THR A 267 -2.86 -24.16 6.30
C THR A 267 -3.10 -23.19 7.46
N SER A 268 -4.25 -22.54 7.53
CA SER A 268 -4.52 -21.50 8.53
C SER A 268 -5.19 -22.06 9.77
N SER A 269 -4.75 -21.63 10.96
CA SER A 269 -5.45 -21.92 12.21
C SER A 269 -5.45 -20.72 13.15
N THR A 270 -6.54 -20.53 13.87
CA THR A 270 -6.69 -19.50 14.89
C THR A 270 -7.19 -20.10 16.20
N VAL A 271 -6.79 -19.48 17.30
CA VAL A 271 -7.35 -19.74 18.63
C VAL A 271 -7.79 -18.43 19.24
N GLU A 272 -9.10 -18.28 19.42
CA GLU A 272 -9.73 -17.15 20.09
C GLU A 272 -10.25 -17.59 21.45
N PHE A 273 -9.85 -16.89 22.51
CA PHE A 273 -10.39 -17.14 23.85
C PHE A 273 -11.72 -16.40 24.05
N THR A 274 -12.79 -17.15 24.27
CA THR A 274 -14.17 -16.67 24.40
C THR A 274 -14.62 -16.50 25.86
N ASP A 275 -13.81 -16.96 26.82
CA ASP A 275 -14.10 -16.92 28.25
C ASP A 275 -14.37 -15.49 28.79
N PRO A 276 -15.52 -15.24 29.44
CA PRO A 276 -15.82 -13.95 30.04
C PRO A 276 -14.85 -13.50 31.15
N LEU A 277 -14.16 -14.44 31.83
CA LEU A 277 -13.16 -14.11 32.85
C LEU A 277 -11.97 -13.36 32.25
N LEU A 278 -11.64 -13.65 30.98
CA LEU A 278 -10.54 -13.01 30.26
C LEU A 278 -10.88 -11.59 29.77
N ASN A 279 -12.09 -11.09 29.99
CA ASN A 279 -12.45 -9.68 29.74
C ASN A 279 -11.68 -8.68 30.63
N GLY A 280 -11.00 -9.16 31.68
CA GLY A 280 -10.02 -8.38 32.46
C GLY A 280 -8.64 -8.29 31.79
N LEU A 281 -8.31 -9.25 30.92
CA LEU A 281 -7.05 -9.32 30.18
C LEU A 281 -7.16 -8.78 28.74
N LYS A 282 -8.34 -8.88 28.13
CA LYS A 282 -8.60 -8.29 26.81
C LYS A 282 -8.43 -6.77 26.87
N TYR A 283 -7.83 -6.23 25.82
CA TYR A 283 -7.61 -4.80 25.68
C TYR A 283 -8.90 -4.00 25.93
N LYS A 284 -8.78 -2.96 26.75
CA LYS A 284 -9.76 -1.88 26.85
C LYS A 284 -9.03 -0.61 26.49
N ALA A 285 -9.47 0.04 25.40
CA ALA A 285 -9.02 1.37 25.04
C ALA A 285 -9.09 2.26 26.29
N PRO A 286 -7.97 2.90 26.70
CA PRO A 286 -7.91 3.58 27.98
C PRO A 286 -8.95 4.69 28.01
N ASP A 287 -9.91 4.57 28.93
CA ASP A 287 -10.98 5.54 29.12
C ASP A 287 -10.33 6.89 29.46
N SER A 288 -10.29 7.77 28.46
CA SER A 288 -9.41 8.94 28.45
C SER A 288 -10.25 10.21 28.46
N PRO A 289 -9.93 11.17 29.35
CA PRO A 289 -10.68 12.41 29.43
C PRO A 289 -10.57 13.15 28.10
N ALA A 290 -11.72 13.56 27.58
CA ALA A 290 -11.82 14.31 26.35
C ALA A 290 -12.50 15.66 26.61
N ILE A 291 -12.15 16.66 25.79
CA ILE A 291 -12.70 18.01 25.87
C ILE A 291 -13.54 18.30 24.63
N THR A 292 -14.74 18.84 24.84
CA THR A 292 -15.50 19.52 23.79
C THR A 292 -15.44 21.03 23.99
N PHE A 293 -15.51 21.77 22.89
CA PHE A 293 -15.70 23.22 22.95
C PHE A 293 -16.46 23.74 21.73
N SER A 294 -17.05 24.92 21.86
CA SER A 294 -17.76 25.63 20.79
C SER A 294 -17.52 27.13 20.95
N ALA A 295 -17.62 27.89 19.85
CA ALA A 295 -17.50 29.34 19.83
C ALA A 295 -18.68 29.98 19.12
N SER A 296 -19.10 31.15 19.60
CA SER A 296 -20.07 32.02 18.94
C SER A 296 -19.32 33.09 18.14
N ALA A 297 -19.58 33.17 16.84
CA ALA A 297 -18.89 34.07 15.92
C ALA A 297 -19.82 35.16 15.36
N GLN A 298 -19.23 36.31 15.05
CA GLN A 298 -19.91 37.44 14.41
C GLN A 298 -20.76 36.98 13.22
N ASN A 299 -22.04 37.35 13.24
CA ASN A 299 -23.03 37.09 12.19
C ASN A 299 -23.26 35.60 11.85
N LYS A 300 -22.68 34.66 12.61
CA LYS A 300 -22.86 33.21 12.44
C LYS A 300 -23.44 32.52 13.68
N GLY A 301 -23.38 33.14 14.86
CA GLY A 301 -23.83 32.52 16.11
C GLY A 301 -22.92 31.36 16.51
N TRP A 302 -23.47 30.39 17.25
CA TRP A 302 -22.73 29.22 17.72
C TRP A 302 -22.35 28.28 16.57
N LEU A 303 -21.04 28.01 16.47
CA LEU A 303 -20.47 27.05 15.53
C LEU A 303 -20.62 25.62 16.06
N PRO A 304 -20.54 24.59 15.19
CA PRO A 304 -20.54 23.19 15.61
C PRO A 304 -19.53 22.91 16.72
N GLU A 305 -19.88 21.98 17.62
CA GLU A 305 -19.00 21.58 18.71
C GLU A 305 -17.80 20.81 18.19
N SER A 306 -16.60 21.19 18.63
CA SER A 306 -15.36 20.53 18.30
C SER A 306 -14.91 19.54 19.37
N LYS A 307 -14.19 18.50 18.94
CA LYS A 307 -13.68 17.38 19.75
C LYS A 307 -12.23 17.10 19.38
N TYR A 308 -11.52 16.40 20.28
CA TYR A 308 -10.12 15.97 20.08
C TYR A 308 -9.16 17.10 19.66
N GLY A 309 -9.46 18.33 20.07
CA GLY A 309 -8.68 19.51 19.74
C GLY A 309 -8.66 19.89 18.27
N ALA A 310 -9.65 19.53 17.44
CA ALA A 310 -9.82 20.26 16.20
C ALA A 310 -10.12 21.75 16.52
N PRO A 311 -9.47 22.74 15.89
CA PRO A 311 -9.76 24.14 16.14
C PRO A 311 -11.11 24.57 15.60
N ILE A 312 -11.61 25.66 16.17
CA ILE A 312 -12.79 26.36 15.70
C ILE A 312 -12.37 27.66 15.04
N ASP A 313 -12.63 27.76 13.73
CA ASP A 313 -12.45 28.95 12.90
C ASP A 313 -13.75 29.20 12.10
N PRO A 314 -14.45 30.34 12.31
CA PRO A 314 -15.63 30.74 11.52
C PRO A 314 -15.30 31.11 10.06
N GLY A 315 -14.03 31.26 9.70
CA GLY A 315 -13.58 31.77 8.40
C GLY A 315 -13.78 33.27 8.24
N SER A 316 -13.25 33.82 7.14
CA SER A 316 -13.40 35.21 6.73
C SER A 316 -12.97 36.28 7.77
N GLY A 317 -12.11 35.91 8.73
CA GLY A 317 -11.63 36.83 9.77
C GLY A 317 -12.71 37.36 10.71
N LEU A 318 -13.83 36.63 10.86
CA LEU A 318 -14.91 36.98 11.78
C LEU A 318 -14.43 36.89 13.23
N ARG A 319 -14.81 37.86 14.08
CA ARG A 319 -14.49 37.80 15.51
C ARG A 319 -15.24 36.65 16.17
N ILE A 320 -14.58 36.00 17.12
CA ILE A 320 -15.24 35.21 18.16
C ILE A 320 -15.73 36.17 19.24
N GLU A 321 -17.01 36.04 19.59
CA GLU A 321 -17.71 36.88 20.58
C GLU A 321 -17.91 36.13 21.91
N ALA A 322 -18.09 34.81 21.86
CA ALA A 322 -18.18 33.94 23.04
C ALA A 322 -17.62 32.53 22.81
N MET A 323 -17.37 31.79 23.89
CA MET A 323 -17.02 30.37 23.88
C MET A 323 -17.69 29.59 25.02
N LYS A 324 -17.77 28.27 24.86
CA LYS A 324 -18.12 27.31 25.90
C LYS A 324 -17.26 26.04 25.75
N ALA A 325 -16.91 25.38 26.84
CA ALA A 325 -16.13 24.16 26.85
C ALA A 325 -16.58 23.20 27.97
N SER A 326 -16.55 21.90 27.70
CA SER A 326 -17.00 20.84 28.61
C SER A 326 -16.05 19.65 28.55
N LEU A 327 -16.00 18.84 29.62
CA LEU A 327 -15.31 17.55 29.60
C LEU A 327 -16.30 16.40 29.43
N TYR A 328 -15.86 15.33 28.79
CA TYR A 328 -16.58 14.07 28.62
C TYR A 328 -15.59 12.88 28.72
N HIS A 329 -16.12 11.66 28.90
CA HIS A 329 -15.32 10.45 29.18
C HIS A 329 -14.34 10.65 30.36
N LEU A 330 -14.85 11.15 31.50
CA LEU A 330 -14.03 11.24 32.71
C LEU A 330 -13.75 9.82 33.22
N PRO A 331 -12.47 9.42 33.39
CA PRO A 331 -12.13 8.07 33.82
C PRO A 331 -12.73 7.73 35.18
N GLN A 332 -13.10 6.47 35.40
CA GLN A 332 -13.67 6.02 36.66
C GLN A 332 -12.75 6.35 37.85
N GLY A 333 -13.29 7.05 38.86
CA GLY A 333 -12.55 7.50 40.04
C GLY A 333 -11.87 8.87 39.89
N GLU A 334 -11.91 9.49 38.70
CA GLU A 334 -11.50 10.89 38.53
C GLU A 334 -12.61 11.88 38.85
N SER A 335 -12.20 13.06 39.32
CA SER A 335 -13.05 14.21 39.59
C SER A 335 -12.48 15.44 38.88
N GLY A 336 -13.35 16.34 38.42
CA GLY A 336 -12.91 17.59 37.81
C GLY A 336 -13.83 18.11 36.72
N GLY A 337 -13.36 19.19 36.09
CA GLY A 337 -14.01 19.87 34.99
C GLY A 337 -13.03 20.82 34.29
N VAL A 338 -13.54 21.58 33.34
CA VAL A 338 -12.81 22.67 32.70
C VAL A 338 -13.39 24.01 33.13
N SER A 339 -12.51 24.94 33.47
CA SER A 339 -12.84 26.28 33.96
C SER A 339 -12.09 27.33 33.13
N TYR A 340 -12.76 28.41 32.73
CA TYR A 340 -12.25 29.34 31.72
C TYR A 340 -12.85 30.75 31.84
N THR A 341 -12.09 31.76 31.44
CA THR A 341 -12.52 33.17 31.38
C THR A 341 -12.10 33.81 30.06
N ALA A 342 -12.88 34.79 29.60
CA ALA A 342 -12.64 35.57 28.40
C ALA A 342 -12.38 37.05 28.74
N PHE A 343 -11.46 37.68 28.01
CA PHE A 343 -11.30 39.12 27.98
C PHE A 343 -12.09 39.68 26.80
N VAL A 344 -13.05 40.57 27.05
CA VAL A 344 -13.96 41.12 26.04
C VAL A 344 -13.73 42.63 25.85
N GLN A 345 -13.80 43.09 24.60
CA GLN A 345 -13.73 44.50 24.23
C GLN A 345 -14.62 45.38 25.13
N GLY A 346 -14.04 46.45 25.69
CA GLY A 346 -14.76 47.41 26.54
C GLY A 346 -15.26 46.88 27.88
N THR A 347 -15.07 45.58 28.16
CA THR A 347 -15.52 44.92 29.41
C THR A 347 -14.34 44.42 30.25
N GLY A 348 -13.24 44.01 29.61
CA GLY A 348 -12.09 43.40 30.29
C GLY A 348 -12.30 41.90 30.56
N TRP A 349 -11.59 41.36 31.55
CA TRP A 349 -11.77 39.98 32.01
C TRP A 349 -13.16 39.80 32.64
N GLN A 350 -13.94 38.87 32.12
CA GLN A 350 -15.23 38.49 32.69
C GLN A 350 -15.08 37.45 33.81
N SER A 351 -16.18 37.20 34.54
CA SER A 351 -16.24 36.14 35.54
C SER A 351 -15.90 34.77 34.95
N GLU A 352 -15.17 33.96 35.72
CA GLU A 352 -14.81 32.59 35.33
C GLU A 352 -16.08 31.74 35.16
N GLN A 353 -16.08 30.94 34.09
CA GLN A 353 -17.13 30.02 33.69
C GLN A 353 -16.59 28.59 33.73
N SER A 354 -17.48 27.60 33.71
CA SER A 354 -17.10 26.18 33.72
C SER A 354 -18.09 25.33 32.95
N ASN A 355 -17.63 24.18 32.45
CA ASN A 355 -18.44 23.06 31.96
C ASN A 355 -19.72 23.48 31.19
N GLY A 356 -19.55 24.09 30.01
CA GLY A 356 -20.63 24.50 29.12
C GLY A 356 -21.14 25.92 29.32
N GLY A 357 -20.73 26.61 30.40
CA GLY A 357 -21.02 28.03 30.62
C GLY A 357 -20.48 28.94 29.52
N ILE A 358 -21.09 30.10 29.32
CA ILE A 358 -20.76 31.02 28.22
C ILE A 358 -19.79 32.09 28.71
N ALA A 359 -18.52 32.01 28.28
CA ALA A 359 -17.54 33.08 28.47
C ALA A 359 -17.52 33.97 27.21
N GLY A 360 -17.71 35.28 27.36
CA GLY A 360 -17.83 36.24 26.26
C GLY A 360 -19.18 36.95 26.25
N THR A 361 -19.65 37.34 25.06
CA THR A 361 -21.00 37.87 24.82
C THR A 361 -21.58 37.35 23.52
N THR A 362 -22.88 37.11 23.46
CA THR A 362 -23.59 36.73 22.22
C THR A 362 -24.48 37.88 21.76
N GLY A 363 -24.44 38.25 20.48
CA GLY A 363 -25.35 39.24 19.89
C GLY A 363 -25.08 40.70 20.30
N LYS A 364 -24.05 40.96 21.11
CA LYS A 364 -23.64 42.32 21.52
C LYS A 364 -22.58 42.95 20.62
N ALA A 365 -22.14 42.24 19.58
CA ALA A 365 -21.10 42.66 18.65
C ALA A 365 -19.71 42.96 19.26
N LEU A 366 -19.45 42.52 20.49
CA LEU A 366 -18.15 42.68 21.16
C LEU A 366 -17.24 41.48 20.88
N ARG A 367 -15.97 41.74 20.53
CA ARG A 367 -14.95 40.70 20.34
C ARG A 367 -14.39 40.18 21.67
N MET A 368 -14.04 38.90 21.72
CA MET A 368 -13.03 38.39 22.65
C MET A 368 -11.63 38.79 22.16
N GLU A 369 -10.72 39.09 23.08
CA GLU A 369 -9.31 39.45 22.80
C GLU A 369 -8.30 38.48 23.45
N ALA A 370 -8.66 37.85 24.58
CA ALA A 370 -7.86 36.84 25.27
C ALA A 370 -8.73 35.80 26.00
N ILE A 371 -8.16 34.62 26.29
CA ILE A 371 -8.75 33.56 27.12
C ILE A 371 -7.74 33.02 28.16
N LYS A 372 -8.27 32.42 29.23
CA LYS A 372 -7.55 31.52 30.14
C LYS A 372 -8.42 30.28 30.36
N MET A 373 -7.81 29.11 30.48
CA MET A 373 -8.48 27.85 30.76
C MET A 373 -7.64 26.99 31.71
N ARG A 374 -8.28 26.26 32.63
CA ARG A 374 -7.63 25.34 33.58
C ARG A 374 -8.51 24.12 33.83
N LEU A 375 -7.87 23.02 34.20
CA LEU A 375 -8.56 21.85 34.76
C LEU A 375 -8.80 22.04 36.25
N THR A 376 -9.79 21.35 36.79
CA THR A 376 -10.10 21.27 38.22
C THR A 376 -10.15 19.81 38.69
N GLY A 377 -10.27 19.59 40.01
CA GLY A 377 -10.34 18.26 40.62
C GLY A 377 -9.04 17.43 40.52
N SER A 378 -9.14 16.11 40.73
CA SER A 378 -8.01 15.18 40.59
C SER A 378 -7.46 15.14 39.17
N LEU A 379 -8.30 15.41 38.16
CA LEU A 379 -7.90 15.45 36.76
C LEU A 379 -6.76 16.45 36.49
N ALA A 380 -6.75 17.58 37.19
CA ALA A 380 -5.69 18.60 37.10
C ALA A 380 -4.33 18.12 37.62
N GLN A 381 -4.25 17.00 38.36
CA GLN A 381 -3.00 16.39 38.80
C GLN A 381 -2.40 15.46 37.74
N LYS A 382 -3.24 14.78 36.95
CA LYS A 382 -2.84 13.78 35.95
C LYS A 382 -2.77 14.33 34.53
N TYR A 383 -3.54 15.37 34.22
CA TYR A 383 -3.61 16.01 32.92
C TYR A 383 -3.30 17.50 33.01
N SER A 384 -2.97 18.07 31.86
CA SER A 384 -2.85 19.51 31.62
C SER A 384 -3.80 19.92 30.51
N ILE A 385 -4.30 21.15 30.53
CA ILE A 385 -5.04 21.73 29.40
C ILE A 385 -4.13 22.70 28.64
N THR A 386 -4.02 22.51 27.33
CA THR A 386 -3.22 23.36 26.43
C THR A 386 -4.09 23.98 25.36
N TYR A 387 -3.95 25.28 25.12
CA TYR A 387 -4.82 26.04 24.23
C TYR A 387 -4.10 27.19 23.54
N ALA A 388 -4.55 27.54 22.34
CA ALA A 388 -4.03 28.63 21.54
C ALA A 388 -5.17 29.38 20.83
N VAL A 389 -4.94 30.65 20.50
CA VAL A 389 -5.95 31.50 19.83
C VAL A 389 -5.34 32.29 18.66
N TYR A 390 -6.09 32.47 17.57
CA TYR A 390 -5.71 33.31 16.43
C TYR A 390 -6.05 34.74 16.79
N VAL A 391 -5.04 35.59 16.93
CA VAL A 391 -5.20 37.03 17.17
C VAL A 391 -5.04 37.79 15.86
N GLU A 392 -5.99 38.67 15.56
CA GLU A 392 -5.97 39.54 14.39
C GLU A 392 -4.62 40.29 14.24
N GLY A 393 -4.03 40.17 13.06
CA GLY A 393 -2.74 40.78 12.72
C GLY A 393 -1.54 40.30 13.55
N LYS A 394 -1.66 39.20 14.31
CA LYS A 394 -0.51 38.49 14.93
C LYS A 394 -0.41 37.04 14.49
N GLY A 395 -1.48 36.49 13.93
CA GLY A 395 -1.60 35.06 13.78
C GLY A 395 -1.89 34.41 15.13
N TRP A 396 -1.53 33.16 15.23
CA TRP A 396 -1.84 32.37 16.41
C TRP A 396 -0.79 32.45 17.51
N THR A 397 -1.23 32.30 18.75
CA THR A 397 -0.33 32.25 19.90
C THR A 397 0.48 30.95 19.97
N ALA A 398 1.57 30.99 20.72
CA ALA A 398 2.10 29.78 21.34
C ALA A 398 1.02 29.13 22.22
N TYR A 399 1.12 27.82 22.43
CA TYR A 399 0.24 27.11 23.34
C TYR A 399 0.40 27.64 24.77
N SER A 400 -0.67 28.21 25.29
CA SER A 400 -0.83 28.48 26.71
C SER A 400 -1.24 27.20 27.43
N LYS A 401 -0.83 27.06 28.68
CA LYS A 401 -1.04 25.87 29.49
C LYS A 401 -1.58 26.28 30.86
N ASP A 402 -2.51 25.48 31.40
CA ASP A 402 -2.96 25.51 32.80
C ASP A 402 -3.07 26.95 33.41
N ASN A 403 -4.10 27.69 32.99
CA ASN A 403 -4.44 29.07 33.40
C ASN A 403 -3.57 30.21 32.79
N ALA A 404 -2.57 29.91 31.97
CA ALA A 404 -1.80 30.95 31.25
C ALA A 404 -2.66 31.69 30.20
N MET A 405 -2.37 32.97 29.94
CA MET A 405 -3.19 33.77 29.02
C MET A 405 -2.86 33.49 27.55
N ALA A 406 -3.86 33.06 26.78
CA ALA A 406 -3.78 33.01 25.32
C ALA A 406 -4.52 34.23 24.72
N GLY A 407 -3.82 35.09 23.97
CA GLY A 407 -4.39 36.23 23.26
C GLY A 407 -3.71 37.55 23.61
N THR A 408 -4.44 38.66 23.54
CA THR A 408 -3.95 40.00 23.90
C THR A 408 -4.99 40.78 24.70
N THR A 409 -4.57 41.59 25.67
CA THR A 409 -5.45 42.52 26.40
C THR A 409 -5.09 43.95 26.05
N GLY A 410 -6.10 44.81 25.82
CA GLY A 410 -5.90 46.25 25.62
C GLY A 410 -5.28 46.66 24.27
N GLN A 411 -5.04 45.70 23.37
CA GLN A 411 -4.48 45.96 22.03
C GLN A 411 -5.56 46.07 20.94
N SER A 412 -6.84 46.01 21.32
CA SER A 412 -8.01 46.08 20.45
C SER A 412 -8.08 45.06 19.30
N ARG A 413 -7.41 43.92 19.44
CA ARG A 413 -7.38 42.84 18.43
C ARG A 413 -8.35 41.73 18.80
N LYS A 414 -9.16 41.28 17.84
CA LYS A 414 -10.09 40.16 18.03
C LYS A 414 -9.36 38.81 18.00
N ILE A 415 -9.89 37.85 18.76
CA ILE A 415 -9.70 36.43 18.50
C ILE A 415 -10.57 36.05 17.29
N THR A 416 -10.01 35.35 16.31
CA THR A 416 -10.75 34.79 15.17
C THR A 416 -10.85 33.27 15.20
N ALA A 417 -9.97 32.55 15.91
CA ALA A 417 -10.04 31.09 16.05
C ALA A 417 -9.46 30.65 17.40
N LEU A 418 -9.83 29.45 17.88
CA LEU A 418 -9.22 28.84 19.07
C LEU A 418 -9.10 27.30 18.96
N SER A 419 -8.08 26.74 19.61
CA SER A 419 -7.91 25.29 19.79
C SER A 419 -7.59 24.92 21.23
N VAL A 420 -7.99 23.72 21.67
CA VAL A 420 -7.89 23.24 23.06
C VAL A 420 -7.66 21.73 23.10
N TYR A 421 -6.65 21.27 23.86
CA TYR A 421 -6.29 19.86 24.04
C TYR A 421 -6.11 19.51 25.52
N LEU A 422 -6.16 18.21 25.80
CA LEU A 422 -5.73 17.63 27.08
C LEU A 422 -4.44 16.83 26.84
N GLN A 423 -3.46 17.00 27.72
CA GLN A 423 -2.19 16.28 27.66
C GLN A 423 -1.92 15.59 29.00
N LYS A 424 -1.71 14.26 28.98
CA LYS A 424 -1.30 13.47 30.15
C LYS A 424 0.05 13.99 30.66
N LYS A 425 0.19 14.20 31.96
CA LYS A 425 1.43 14.70 32.57
C LYS A 425 2.49 13.60 32.60
N LYS A 426 3.75 13.94 32.32
CA LYS A 426 4.90 13.03 32.48
C LYS A 426 5.11 12.74 33.97
N LEU A 427 4.48 11.69 34.48
CA LEU A 427 4.75 11.12 35.81
C LEU A 427 5.94 10.16 35.71
N PRO A 428 6.80 10.03 36.73
CA PRO A 428 7.80 8.97 36.79
C PRO A 428 7.12 7.61 36.72
N LYS A 429 7.45 6.80 35.71
CA LYS A 429 6.91 5.43 35.60
C LYS A 429 7.58 4.56 36.66
N ALA A 430 6.78 3.77 37.39
CA ALA A 430 7.34 2.78 38.31
C ALA A 430 7.97 1.62 37.50
N PRO A 431 9.14 1.09 37.91
CA PRO A 431 9.93 0.16 37.08
C PRO A 431 9.27 -1.12 36.59
N SER A 432 8.19 -1.55 37.25
CA SER A 432 7.51 -2.83 36.99
C SER A 432 5.99 -2.73 37.14
N ASP A 433 5.40 -1.54 36.93
CA ASP A 433 3.95 -1.33 37.11
C ASP A 433 3.11 -2.33 36.31
N GLU A 434 3.48 -2.57 35.04
CA GLU A 434 2.78 -3.53 34.19
C GLU A 434 2.96 -4.98 34.67
N THR A 435 4.20 -5.40 34.96
CA THR A 435 4.50 -6.74 35.50
C THR A 435 3.72 -7.03 36.78
N LYS A 436 3.59 -6.04 37.67
CA LYS A 436 2.77 -6.16 38.90
C LYS A 436 1.28 -6.32 38.56
N ARG A 437 0.75 -5.51 37.64
CA ARG A 437 -0.67 -5.57 37.21
C ARG A 437 -1.02 -6.88 36.53
N SER A 438 -0.23 -7.30 35.54
CA SER A 438 -0.49 -8.53 34.78
C SER A 438 -0.31 -9.78 35.66
N ALA A 439 0.63 -9.75 36.61
CA ALA A 439 0.74 -10.83 37.60
C ALA A 439 -0.49 -10.97 38.50
N VAL A 440 -0.99 -9.85 39.04
CA VAL A 440 -2.21 -9.83 39.87
C VAL A 440 -3.44 -10.23 39.05
N ALA A 441 -3.58 -9.72 37.83
CA ALA A 441 -4.71 -10.06 36.97
C ALA A 441 -4.73 -11.54 36.59
N LEU A 442 -3.57 -12.15 36.34
CA LEU A 442 -3.44 -13.58 36.05
C LEU A 442 -3.84 -14.44 37.25
N VAL A 443 -3.36 -14.11 38.46
CA VAL A 443 -3.77 -14.76 39.72
C VAL A 443 -5.28 -14.67 39.93
N ASN A 444 -5.85 -13.49 39.69
CA ASN A 444 -7.27 -13.21 39.90
C ASN A 444 -8.22 -14.00 38.99
N LEU A 445 -7.72 -14.68 37.94
CA LEU A 445 -8.49 -15.66 37.15
C LEU A 445 -8.74 -16.99 37.90
N TYR A 446 -7.93 -17.29 38.92
CA TYR A 446 -8.00 -18.51 39.73
C TYR A 446 -8.64 -18.27 41.11
N GLU A 447 -8.83 -17.00 41.49
CA GLU A 447 -9.44 -16.56 42.74
C GLU A 447 -10.94 -16.27 42.56
N ASP A 448 -11.74 -16.49 43.60
CA ASP A 448 -13.13 -16.05 43.58
C ASP A 448 -13.26 -14.53 43.85
N ALA A 449 -14.49 -14.00 43.79
CA ALA A 449 -14.76 -12.57 43.96
C ALA A 449 -14.46 -12.01 45.37
N ALA A 450 -14.40 -12.87 46.41
CA ALA A 450 -14.05 -12.48 47.77
C ALA A 450 -12.53 -12.56 48.05
N HIS A 451 -11.79 -13.34 47.27
CA HIS A 451 -10.35 -13.58 47.46
C HIS A 451 -9.45 -12.88 46.43
N GLN A 452 -10.01 -12.00 45.58
CA GLN A 452 -9.26 -11.17 44.63
C GLN A 452 -8.06 -10.45 45.29
N LYS A 453 -6.90 -10.53 44.65
CA LYS A 453 -5.65 -9.89 45.08
C LYS A 453 -5.48 -8.52 44.44
N THR A 454 -4.62 -7.71 45.05
CA THR A 454 -4.22 -6.39 44.59
C THR A 454 -2.71 -6.29 44.39
N VAL A 455 -2.25 -5.24 43.70
CA VAL A 455 -0.82 -4.93 43.58
C VAL A 455 -0.17 -4.70 44.94
N ALA A 456 -0.90 -4.14 45.92
CA ALA A 456 -0.39 -3.93 47.27
C ALA A 456 -0.12 -5.26 48.02
N ASP A 457 -0.89 -6.32 47.75
CA ASP A 457 -0.66 -7.64 48.35
C ASP A 457 0.63 -8.29 47.81
N LEU A 458 0.84 -8.19 46.50
CA LEU A 458 2.09 -8.62 45.84
C LEU A 458 3.30 -7.82 46.35
N GLU A 459 3.17 -6.51 46.48
CA GLU A 459 4.24 -5.63 47.00
C GLU A 459 4.58 -5.94 48.46
N THR A 460 3.56 -6.18 49.29
CA THR A 460 3.71 -6.56 50.70
C THR A 460 4.38 -7.93 50.83
N PHE A 461 3.95 -8.93 50.05
CA PHE A 461 4.56 -10.26 50.05
C PHE A 461 6.02 -10.22 49.58
N ALA A 462 6.30 -9.51 48.49
CA ALA A 462 7.64 -9.43 47.91
C ALA A 462 8.60 -8.51 48.69
N GLY A 463 8.10 -7.76 49.69
CA GLY A 463 8.88 -6.83 50.50
C GLY A 463 9.37 -5.59 49.74
N VAL A 464 8.62 -5.14 48.72
CA VAL A 464 9.03 -4.06 47.81
C VAL A 464 8.13 -2.83 47.92
N ALA A 465 8.73 -1.64 47.79
CA ALA A 465 7.96 -0.40 47.72
C ALA A 465 7.19 -0.27 46.39
N PRO A 466 6.10 0.52 46.32
CA PRO A 466 5.36 0.73 45.07
C PRO A 466 6.22 1.22 43.90
N THR A 467 7.23 2.05 44.19
CA THR A 467 8.18 2.61 43.22
C THR A 467 9.37 1.69 42.90
N ALA A 468 9.47 0.51 43.49
CA ALA A 468 10.54 -0.45 43.25
C ALA A 468 10.17 -1.45 42.13
N ALA A 469 11.20 -1.98 41.47
CA ALA A 469 11.05 -3.10 40.53
C ALA A 469 10.70 -4.40 41.27
N ILE A 470 10.01 -5.32 40.59
CA ILE A 470 9.78 -6.68 41.08
C ILE A 470 10.46 -7.69 40.13
N THR A 471 11.07 -8.73 40.68
CA THR A 471 11.71 -9.79 39.89
C THR A 471 10.72 -10.88 39.48
N SER A 472 11.01 -11.57 38.37
CA SER A 472 10.28 -12.79 37.96
C SER A 472 10.25 -13.83 39.08
N LYS A 473 11.36 -14.01 39.81
CA LYS A 473 11.41 -14.89 40.99
C LYS A 473 10.40 -14.49 42.08
N GLN A 474 10.32 -13.21 42.46
CA GLN A 474 9.35 -12.77 43.48
C GLN A 474 7.90 -13.03 43.07
N VAL A 475 7.57 -12.88 41.78
CA VAL A 475 6.23 -13.22 41.27
C VAL A 475 5.99 -14.73 41.28
N MET A 476 6.97 -15.55 40.88
CA MET A 476 6.88 -17.02 40.97
C MET A 476 6.73 -17.52 42.42
N ASP A 477 7.51 -16.95 43.36
CA ASP A 477 7.40 -17.24 44.79
C ASP A 477 6.00 -16.88 45.33
N TRP A 478 5.42 -15.77 44.87
CA TRP A 478 4.06 -15.34 45.24
C TRP A 478 2.99 -16.27 44.68
N TYR A 479 3.11 -16.69 43.43
CA TYR A 479 2.20 -17.67 42.82
C TYR A 479 2.22 -19.00 43.58
N HIS A 480 3.41 -19.49 43.96
CA HIS A 480 3.52 -20.70 44.79
C HIS A 480 2.94 -20.52 46.19
N TYR A 481 3.12 -19.36 46.81
CA TYR A 481 2.50 -19.02 48.11
C TYR A 481 0.96 -19.02 48.02
N LEU A 482 0.39 -18.55 46.92
CA LEU A 482 -1.05 -18.59 46.64
C LEU A 482 -1.56 -19.96 46.14
N GLY A 483 -0.70 -20.99 46.10
CA GLY A 483 -1.10 -22.34 45.71
C GLY A 483 -1.28 -22.54 44.21
N LEU A 484 -0.66 -21.71 43.37
CA LEU A 484 -0.52 -21.99 41.93
C LEU A 484 0.70 -22.87 41.64
N VAL A 485 0.53 -23.74 40.65
CA VAL A 485 1.56 -24.60 40.07
C VAL A 485 1.65 -24.30 38.58
N PHE A 486 2.88 -24.24 38.07
CA PHE A 486 3.19 -23.87 36.69
C PHE A 486 4.54 -24.48 36.33
N ASP A 487 4.77 -24.65 35.03
CA ASP A 487 6.03 -25.08 34.46
C ASP A 487 6.78 -23.85 33.93
N THR A 488 8.11 -23.89 33.85
CA THR A 488 8.96 -22.75 33.45
C THR A 488 9.84 -23.08 32.25
N GLN A 489 9.92 -22.17 31.28
CA GLN A 489 10.90 -22.22 30.19
C GLN A 489 11.72 -20.93 30.18
N ASN A 490 13.05 -21.03 30.09
CA ASN A 490 13.91 -19.87 29.92
C ASN A 490 13.73 -19.28 28.51
N GLY A 491 13.61 -17.97 28.40
CA GLY A 491 13.50 -17.27 27.12
C GLY A 491 12.19 -17.51 26.35
N ARG A 492 12.31 -17.36 25.02
CA ARG A 492 11.21 -17.34 24.05
C ARG A 492 10.50 -18.69 23.91
N PHE A 493 9.17 -18.65 23.75
CA PHE A 493 8.37 -19.77 23.27
C PHE A 493 8.51 -19.96 21.76
N SER A 494 8.75 -21.20 21.31
CA SER A 494 8.64 -21.54 19.88
C SER A 494 7.18 -21.51 19.42
N LYS A 495 6.95 -21.23 18.12
CA LYS A 495 5.64 -21.30 17.47
C LYS A 495 4.85 -22.56 17.87
N ALA A 496 5.49 -23.73 17.79
CA ALA A 496 4.87 -25.00 18.17
C ALA A 496 4.43 -25.02 19.64
N LYS A 497 5.26 -24.52 20.57
CA LYS A 497 4.92 -24.52 22.00
C LYS A 497 3.78 -23.57 22.32
N SER A 498 3.79 -22.34 21.78
CA SER A 498 2.71 -21.36 21.98
C SER A 498 1.40 -21.81 21.35
N MET A 499 1.43 -22.45 20.18
CA MET A 499 0.25 -23.08 19.57
C MET A 499 -0.32 -24.20 20.44
N THR A 500 0.51 -25.16 20.89
CA THR A 500 0.07 -26.29 21.73
C THR A 500 -0.54 -25.82 23.05
N VAL A 501 0.07 -24.83 23.72
CA VAL A 501 -0.48 -24.26 24.97
C VAL A 501 -1.83 -23.60 24.70
N ASN A 502 -1.94 -22.69 23.72
CA ASN A 502 -3.19 -21.98 23.47
C ASN A 502 -4.31 -22.91 22.94
N LYS A 503 -4.00 -23.89 22.08
CA LYS A 503 -4.99 -24.91 21.61
C LYS A 503 -5.60 -25.70 22.76
N SER A 504 -4.87 -25.90 23.87
CA SER A 504 -5.38 -26.56 25.08
C SER A 504 -6.25 -25.67 25.98
N GLY A 505 -6.59 -24.44 25.54
CA GLY A 505 -7.34 -23.47 26.34
C GLY A 505 -6.54 -22.89 27.51
N ARG A 506 -5.21 -22.99 27.47
CA ARG A 506 -4.30 -22.54 28.53
C ARG A 506 -3.59 -21.26 28.15
N LEU A 507 -3.34 -20.42 29.14
CA LEU A 507 -2.52 -19.20 28.99
C LEU A 507 -1.04 -19.51 29.26
N TYR A 508 -0.16 -18.64 28.77
CA TYR A 508 1.24 -18.56 29.20
C TYR A 508 1.59 -17.11 29.61
N TYR A 509 2.60 -16.95 30.45
CA TYR A 509 3.02 -15.65 30.98
C TYR A 509 4.53 -15.45 30.81
N THR A 510 4.92 -14.55 29.93
CA THR A 510 6.33 -14.25 29.62
C THR A 510 6.77 -12.99 30.35
N PHE A 511 7.83 -13.11 31.14
CA PHE A 511 8.55 -11.98 31.71
C PHE A 511 9.54 -11.43 30.68
N LEU A 512 9.42 -10.14 30.38
CA LEU A 512 10.31 -9.37 29.54
C LEU A 512 11.23 -8.53 30.42
N LYS A 513 12.54 -8.59 30.21
CA LYS A 513 13.56 -7.84 30.95
C LYS A 513 14.14 -6.77 30.05
N ALA A 514 14.28 -5.55 30.56
CA ALA A 514 14.85 -4.46 29.77
C ALA A 514 16.39 -4.64 29.64
N LYS A 515 16.88 -4.64 28.40
CA LYS A 515 18.30 -4.42 28.07
C LYS A 515 18.68 -2.96 28.23
N THR A 516 17.77 -2.07 27.85
CA THR A 516 17.91 -0.61 28.01
C THR A 516 16.59 -0.03 28.51
N ALA A 517 16.64 0.82 29.54
CA ALA A 517 15.47 1.31 30.26
C ALA A 517 15.46 2.85 30.47
N PRO A 518 15.62 3.68 29.42
CA PRO A 518 15.65 5.14 29.58
C PRO A 518 14.32 5.76 30.05
N ASP A 519 13.21 5.02 29.97
CA ASP A 519 11.92 5.42 30.55
C ASP A 519 11.67 4.85 31.96
N ASN A 520 12.72 4.30 32.59
CA ASN A 520 12.75 3.66 33.91
C ASN A 520 12.03 2.30 34.02
N ILE A 521 11.39 1.80 32.96
CA ILE A 521 10.76 0.46 32.98
C ILE A 521 11.84 -0.62 32.88
N GLN A 522 11.99 -1.43 33.92
CA GLN A 522 13.01 -2.48 34.03
C GLN A 522 12.51 -3.85 33.55
N ASN A 523 11.20 -4.10 33.59
CA ASN A 523 10.59 -5.31 33.06
C ASN A 523 9.10 -5.11 32.71
N TRP A 524 8.58 -6.05 31.92
CA TRP A 524 7.18 -6.19 31.53
C TRP A 524 6.70 -7.63 31.74
N GLY A 525 5.40 -7.80 31.93
CA GLY A 525 4.76 -9.12 32.01
C GLY A 525 3.69 -9.25 30.94
N MET A 526 3.85 -10.19 30.01
CA MET A 526 3.02 -10.40 28.82
C MET A 526 2.26 -11.72 28.93
N ILE A 527 0.93 -11.70 28.75
CA ILE A 527 0.10 -12.94 28.83
C ILE A 527 -0.34 -13.36 27.42
N GLY A 528 -0.01 -14.58 27.01
CA GLY A 528 -0.49 -15.18 25.76
C GLY A 528 -1.95 -15.61 25.88
N ILE A 529 -2.80 -15.07 24.99
CA ILE A 529 -4.28 -15.18 25.04
C ILE A 529 -4.91 -15.64 23.71
N GLY A 530 -4.15 -16.31 22.85
CA GLY A 530 -4.60 -16.77 21.53
C GLY A 530 -3.50 -16.72 20.48
N TYR A 531 -3.82 -17.04 19.23
CA TYR A 531 -2.93 -16.80 18.09
C TYR A 531 -3.69 -16.83 16.77
N ASN A 532 -3.09 -16.22 15.74
CA ASN A 532 -3.43 -16.40 14.33
C ASN A 532 -2.21 -17.01 13.63
N ASP A 533 -2.42 -18.10 12.88
CA ASP A 533 -1.40 -18.77 12.08
C ASP A 533 -1.93 -18.96 10.66
N ASN A 534 -1.13 -18.60 9.65
CA ASN A 534 -1.48 -18.73 8.24
C ASN A 534 -0.21 -18.86 7.37
N SER A 535 -0.39 -18.96 6.05
CA SER A 535 0.70 -19.09 5.08
C SER A 535 1.73 -17.94 5.10
N PHE A 536 1.44 -16.79 5.73
CA PHE A 536 2.32 -15.60 5.79
C PHE A 536 3.09 -15.47 7.08
N SER A 537 2.45 -15.82 8.19
CA SER A 537 2.90 -15.36 9.49
C SER A 537 2.31 -16.19 10.61
N TYR A 538 3.08 -16.32 11.68
CA TYR A 538 2.55 -16.67 12.98
C TYR A 538 2.50 -15.43 13.87
N SER A 539 1.30 -15.09 14.36
CA SER A 539 1.05 -13.93 15.21
C SER A 539 0.31 -14.35 16.48
N PRO A 540 0.99 -14.50 17.63
CA PRO A 540 0.32 -14.79 18.89
C PRO A 540 -0.41 -13.56 19.40
N GLN A 541 -1.62 -13.77 19.92
CA GLN A 541 -2.39 -12.73 20.58
C GLN A 541 -1.87 -12.58 22.01
N GLN A 542 -1.45 -11.37 22.37
CA GLN A 542 -0.88 -11.03 23.67
C GLN A 542 -1.78 -10.03 24.39
N SER A 543 -1.87 -10.16 25.71
CA SER A 543 -2.56 -9.24 26.61
C SER A 543 -1.57 -8.32 27.29
N PHE A 544 -1.90 -7.03 27.25
CA PHE A 544 -1.24 -5.93 27.92
C PHE A 544 -2.33 -5.08 28.59
N LEU A 545 -2.22 -4.82 29.88
CA LEU A 545 -3.23 -4.12 30.68
C LEU A 545 -3.09 -2.59 30.61
N ASN A 546 -1.90 -2.09 30.27
CA ASN A 546 -1.63 -0.67 30.07
C ASN A 546 -1.02 -0.40 28.69
N GLU A 547 -1.87 0.01 27.75
CA GLU A 547 -1.50 0.09 26.34
C GLU A 547 -0.81 1.40 25.91
N ASP A 548 -0.64 2.37 26.83
CA ASP A 548 0.03 3.65 26.58
C ASP A 548 1.32 3.47 25.73
N PHE A 549 2.12 2.42 26.01
CA PHE A 549 3.35 2.05 25.29
C PHE A 549 3.62 0.54 25.30
N ALA A 550 2.74 -0.27 24.69
CA ALA A 550 2.96 -1.72 24.60
C ALA A 550 4.24 -2.08 23.81
N PRO A 551 5.05 -3.07 24.26
CA PRO A 551 6.19 -3.56 23.51
C PRO A 551 5.76 -4.17 22.19
N SER A 552 6.39 -3.72 21.13
CA SER A 552 6.23 -4.25 19.77
C SER A 552 7.38 -5.20 19.47
N MET A 553 7.05 -6.28 18.78
CA MET A 553 8.04 -7.22 18.23
C MET A 553 8.58 -6.69 16.91
N TYR A 554 9.89 -6.84 16.69
CA TYR A 554 10.55 -6.29 15.52
C TYR A 554 11.34 -7.35 14.74
N TRP A 555 11.07 -7.37 13.44
CA TRP A 555 11.81 -8.15 12.45
C TRP A 555 12.74 -7.19 11.70
N ALA A 556 14.03 -7.29 12.00
CA ALA A 556 15.06 -6.60 11.25
C ALA A 556 15.41 -7.45 10.03
N LYS A 557 15.53 -6.83 8.85
CA LYS A 557 16.15 -7.50 7.70
C LYS A 557 17.62 -7.75 8.03
N ARG A 558 18.03 -9.00 8.26
CA ARG A 558 19.44 -9.32 8.55
C ARG A 558 20.29 -9.09 7.30
N ALA A 559 21.59 -8.82 7.49
CA ALA A 559 22.47 -8.30 6.43
C ALA A 559 22.55 -9.14 5.14
N ASN A 560 22.25 -10.45 5.23
CA ASN A 560 22.27 -11.39 4.12
C ASN A 560 20.89 -11.98 3.76
N GLU A 561 19.81 -11.48 4.37
CA GLU A 561 18.45 -11.98 4.11
C GLU A 561 17.79 -11.22 2.96
N ASN A 562 17.14 -11.96 2.06
CA ASN A 562 16.19 -11.41 1.10
C ASN A 562 14.78 -11.28 1.74
N PHE A 563 13.83 -10.70 1.00
CA PHE A 563 12.47 -10.46 1.50
C PHE A 563 11.71 -11.79 1.79
N SER A 564 11.89 -12.82 0.97
CA SER A 564 11.30 -14.14 1.21
C SER A 564 11.82 -14.78 2.50
N GLN A 565 13.14 -14.77 2.70
CA GLN A 565 13.78 -15.29 3.92
C GLN A 565 13.33 -14.54 5.18
N THR A 566 13.06 -13.23 5.05
CA THR A 566 12.46 -12.43 6.14
C THR A 566 11.02 -12.90 6.43
N ASN A 567 10.20 -13.13 5.40
CA ASN A 567 8.85 -13.66 5.56
C ASN A 567 8.84 -15.08 6.16
N ASP A 568 9.75 -15.97 5.75
CA ASP A 568 9.84 -17.33 6.30
C ASP A 568 10.26 -17.33 7.79
N ARG A 569 11.05 -16.34 8.22
CA ARG A 569 11.29 -16.03 9.64
C ARG A 569 10.03 -15.57 10.38
N MET A 570 9.18 -14.76 9.74
CA MET A 570 7.87 -14.37 10.28
C MET A 570 6.90 -15.56 10.40
N LYS A 571 6.89 -16.48 9.42
CA LYS A 571 6.12 -17.74 9.47
C LYS A 571 6.53 -18.66 10.64
N THR A 572 7.78 -18.56 11.09
CA THR A 572 8.38 -19.42 12.13
C THR A 572 8.52 -18.76 13.51
N TYR A 573 8.09 -17.50 13.67
CA TYR A 573 8.20 -16.72 14.91
C TYR A 573 9.65 -16.37 15.32
N ASP A 574 10.57 -16.26 14.35
CA ASP A 574 11.93 -15.76 14.56
C ASP A 574 11.98 -14.23 14.32
N TYR A 575 11.89 -13.46 15.41
CA TYR A 575 12.06 -12.00 15.45
C TYR A 575 13.31 -11.61 16.23
N ASP A 576 13.84 -10.41 15.97
CA ASP A 576 15.18 -10.02 16.45
C ASP A 576 15.14 -9.26 17.78
N GLN A 577 14.13 -8.41 18.00
CA GLN A 577 14.03 -7.54 19.17
C GLN A 577 12.59 -7.35 19.64
N ILE A 578 12.44 -6.95 20.90
CA ILE A 578 11.22 -6.40 21.47
C ILE A 578 11.55 -4.99 21.96
N TYR A 579 10.75 -3.98 21.61
CA TYR A 579 10.96 -2.62 22.09
C TYR A 579 9.65 -1.90 22.43
N THR A 580 9.72 -0.86 23.26
CA THR A 580 8.65 0.12 23.44
C THR A 580 8.98 1.44 22.74
N HIS A 581 7.94 2.21 22.41
CA HIS A 581 8.09 3.61 22.03
C HIS A 581 7.82 4.54 23.23
N ASN A 582 8.16 5.82 23.11
CA ASN A 582 7.71 6.88 24.00
C ASN A 582 6.52 7.65 23.40
N GLN A 583 5.99 8.64 24.13
CA GLN A 583 4.83 9.45 23.69
C GLN A 583 5.09 10.32 22.44
N GLU A 584 6.31 10.32 21.92
CA GLU A 584 6.77 11.05 20.75
C GLU A 584 7.07 10.09 19.57
N GLY A 585 6.71 8.80 19.70
CA GLY A 585 6.92 7.76 18.68
C GLY A 585 8.38 7.30 18.52
N LYS A 586 9.29 7.71 19.40
CA LYS A 586 10.70 7.29 19.38
C LYS A 586 10.88 6.02 20.21
N LEU A 587 11.83 5.18 19.81
CA LEU A 587 12.28 4.03 20.62
C LEU A 587 12.62 4.49 22.05
N ALA A 588 12.06 3.77 23.02
CA ALA A 588 12.28 3.98 24.44
C ALA A 588 13.17 2.87 24.99
N SER A 589 12.58 1.71 25.30
CA SER A 589 13.26 0.62 26.02
C SER A 589 13.28 -0.64 25.15
N GLU A 590 14.43 -1.34 25.10
CA GLU A 590 14.58 -2.64 24.43
C GLU A 590 14.51 -3.76 25.48
N TYR A 591 13.87 -4.87 25.14
CA TYR A 591 13.62 -6.01 26.03
C TYR A 591 14.11 -7.35 25.43
N GLU A 592 14.27 -8.32 26.32
CA GLU A 592 14.46 -9.74 26.05
C GLU A 592 13.54 -10.59 26.93
N GLU A 593 13.14 -11.75 26.43
CA GLU A 593 12.37 -12.74 27.18
C GLU A 593 13.28 -13.40 28.24
N GLU A 594 12.97 -13.21 29.53
CA GLU A 594 13.74 -13.81 30.63
C GLU A 594 13.26 -15.24 30.90
N VAL A 595 11.97 -15.39 31.23
CA VAL A 595 11.34 -16.68 31.54
C VAL A 595 9.86 -16.64 31.17
N THR A 596 9.33 -17.76 30.68
CA THR A 596 7.92 -17.95 30.37
C THR A 596 7.33 -19.04 31.28
N LEU A 597 6.26 -18.70 31.99
CA LEU A 597 5.44 -19.63 32.78
C LEU A 597 4.35 -20.21 31.89
N TYR A 598 4.06 -21.50 32.01
CA TYR A 598 2.97 -22.16 31.30
C TYR A 598 2.37 -23.29 32.13
N ASN A 599 1.29 -23.91 31.63
CA ASN A 599 0.57 -24.97 32.35
C ASN A 599 0.09 -24.51 33.75
N ILE A 600 -0.23 -23.22 33.86
CA ILE A 600 -0.60 -22.55 35.10
C ILE A 600 -1.93 -23.09 35.59
N ARG A 601 -2.00 -23.56 36.84
CA ARG A 601 -3.16 -24.23 37.44
C ARG A 601 -3.14 -24.15 38.96
N ALA A 602 -4.27 -24.40 39.60
CA ALA A 602 -4.32 -24.54 41.06
C ALA A 602 -3.65 -25.86 41.50
N LYS A 603 -2.96 -25.86 42.65
CA LYS A 603 -2.20 -27.02 43.18
C LYS A 603 -3.03 -28.29 43.39
N GLU A 604 -4.34 -28.16 43.53
CA GLU A 604 -5.28 -29.29 43.69
C GLU A 604 -5.71 -29.93 42.36
N SER A 605 -5.31 -29.37 41.20
CA SER A 605 -5.64 -29.94 39.88
C SER A 605 -4.76 -31.16 39.58
N THR A 606 -5.42 -32.25 39.19
CA THR A 606 -4.79 -33.52 38.79
C THR A 606 -4.52 -33.64 37.29
N ASP A 607 -4.77 -32.60 36.49
CA ASP A 607 -4.54 -32.63 35.04
C ASP A 607 -3.04 -32.58 34.72
N THR A 608 -2.53 -33.68 34.15
CA THR A 608 -1.24 -33.74 33.47
C THR A 608 -1.46 -33.71 31.96
N VAL A 609 -1.27 -32.54 31.34
CA VAL A 609 -1.19 -32.44 29.88
C VAL A 609 0.22 -32.84 29.45
N ASP A 610 0.34 -33.86 28.60
CA ASP A 610 1.62 -34.23 28.00
C ASP A 610 1.99 -33.20 26.92
N VAL A 611 3.08 -32.47 27.12
CA VAL A 611 3.48 -31.32 26.27
C VAL A 611 4.66 -31.67 25.34
N ASN A 612 4.86 -32.98 25.08
CA ASN A 612 5.97 -33.54 24.32
C ASN A 612 5.56 -34.23 23.00
N THR A 613 4.89 -33.50 22.12
CA THR A 613 4.91 -33.83 20.68
C THR A 613 4.79 -32.57 19.82
N PRO A 614 5.69 -32.46 18.84
CA PRO A 614 5.28 -32.10 17.48
C PRO A 614 5.85 -33.14 16.51
N THR A 615 5.15 -34.26 16.38
CA THR A 615 5.09 -34.95 15.09
C THR A 615 4.00 -34.26 14.29
N ASP A 616 4.38 -33.65 13.17
CA ASP A 616 3.61 -33.57 11.92
C ASP A 616 4.40 -32.68 10.94
N SER A 617 5.41 -33.30 10.30
CA SER A 617 5.91 -32.76 9.03
C SER A 617 4.82 -33.01 7.98
N PRO A 618 4.32 -31.99 7.25
CA PRO A 618 3.42 -32.23 6.15
C PRO A 618 4.16 -33.02 5.07
N SER A 619 3.86 -34.31 4.96
CA SER A 619 4.38 -35.18 3.91
C SER A 619 3.70 -34.85 2.59
N SER A 620 4.16 -33.79 1.92
CA SER A 620 3.83 -33.57 0.52
C SER A 620 4.42 -34.73 -0.29
N PRO A 621 3.63 -35.45 -1.13
CA PRO A 621 4.16 -36.50 -1.96
C PRO A 621 5.16 -35.89 -2.94
N ALA A 622 6.42 -36.33 -2.87
CA ALA A 622 7.47 -35.86 -3.77
C ALA A 622 7.22 -36.41 -5.19
N THR A 623 6.48 -35.66 -6.00
CA THR A 623 6.32 -35.94 -7.42
C THR A 623 7.70 -35.89 -8.09
N PRO A 624 8.12 -36.92 -8.84
CA PRO A 624 9.32 -36.84 -9.65
C PRO A 624 9.23 -35.65 -10.61
N VAL A 625 10.33 -34.92 -10.82
CA VAL A 625 10.37 -33.72 -11.65
C VAL A 625 10.33 -34.08 -13.14
N ASN A 626 9.15 -34.50 -13.59
CA ASN A 626 8.77 -34.64 -15.00
C ASN A 626 7.91 -33.44 -15.42
N ALA A 627 8.32 -32.23 -15.03
CA ALA A 627 7.73 -30.98 -15.47
C ALA A 627 8.37 -30.53 -16.80
N ILE A 628 7.61 -29.78 -17.59
CA ILE A 628 8.08 -29.17 -18.85
C ILE A 628 8.99 -27.99 -18.45
N ASN A 629 10.28 -28.25 -18.32
CA ASN A 629 11.22 -27.37 -17.63
C ASN A 629 11.86 -26.31 -18.55
N ALA A 630 11.26 -25.13 -18.65
CA ALA A 630 11.97 -23.97 -19.16
C ALA A 630 13.21 -23.70 -18.28
N ALA A 631 14.43 -23.80 -18.81
CA ALA A 631 15.62 -23.49 -18.01
C ALA A 631 15.93 -21.99 -18.12
N TYR A 632 15.60 -21.23 -17.08
CA TYR A 632 15.85 -19.79 -16.99
C TYR A 632 17.23 -19.51 -16.37
N HIS A 633 18.03 -18.70 -17.05
CA HIS A 633 19.40 -18.37 -16.69
C HIS A 633 19.59 -16.84 -16.66
N PRO A 634 19.44 -16.19 -15.48
CA PRO A 634 19.67 -14.76 -15.34
C PRO A 634 21.17 -14.46 -15.30
N LEU A 635 21.55 -13.26 -15.70
CA LEU A 635 22.92 -12.78 -15.57
C LEU A 635 23.25 -12.48 -14.09
N ALA A 636 24.21 -13.21 -13.55
CA ALA A 636 24.71 -12.98 -12.20
C ALA A 636 25.23 -11.55 -12.00
N HIS A 637 24.87 -10.92 -10.89
CA HIS A 637 25.29 -9.57 -10.48
C HIS A 637 24.88 -8.41 -11.41
N PHE A 638 23.96 -8.62 -12.34
CA PHE A 638 23.39 -7.52 -13.13
C PHE A 638 22.59 -6.54 -12.25
N ILE A 639 22.82 -5.24 -12.42
CA ILE A 639 22.08 -4.16 -11.74
C ILE A 639 21.79 -3.05 -12.76
N PRO A 640 20.51 -2.72 -13.04
CA PRO A 640 20.14 -1.54 -13.82
C PRO A 640 20.71 -0.25 -13.23
N SER A 641 21.34 0.58 -14.06
CA SER A 641 21.91 1.87 -13.66
C SER A 641 20.88 2.99 -13.43
N GLY A 642 19.60 2.73 -13.75
CA GLY A 642 18.45 3.61 -13.59
C GLY A 642 17.55 3.57 -14.82
N THR A 643 16.49 4.38 -14.85
CA THR A 643 15.65 4.58 -16.05
C THR A 643 16.04 5.88 -16.75
N GLN A 644 16.05 5.86 -18.08
CA GLN A 644 16.43 6.97 -18.95
C GLN A 644 15.25 7.93 -19.20
N GLY A 645 15.51 9.23 -19.08
CA GLY A 645 14.61 10.32 -19.44
C GLY A 645 14.82 10.81 -20.89
N GLN A 646 14.62 12.11 -21.12
CA GLN A 646 14.79 12.71 -22.46
C GLN A 646 16.26 12.80 -22.89
N GLU A 647 17.20 12.64 -21.97
CA GLU A 647 18.62 12.68 -22.28
C GLU A 647 19.04 11.52 -23.23
N PRO A 648 19.82 11.79 -24.28
CA PRO A 648 20.14 10.83 -25.35
C PRO A 648 21.26 9.84 -24.94
N TRP A 649 21.08 9.14 -23.81
CA TRP A 649 22.14 8.46 -23.05
C TRP A 649 22.00 6.93 -22.96
N CYS A 650 21.27 6.29 -23.87
CA CYS A 650 21.00 4.84 -23.74
C CYS A 650 22.28 4.00 -23.63
N SER A 651 23.31 4.29 -24.44
CA SER A 651 24.61 3.60 -24.34
C SER A 651 25.30 3.80 -22.98
N GLU A 652 25.18 4.97 -22.37
CA GLU A 652 25.78 5.28 -21.06
C GLU A 652 25.03 4.64 -19.90
N TYR A 653 23.70 4.47 -20.01
CA TYR A 653 22.93 3.64 -19.08
C TYR A 653 23.38 2.18 -19.15
N ILE A 654 23.51 1.60 -20.34
CA ILE A 654 24.01 0.23 -20.50
C ILE A 654 25.47 0.10 -20.02
N SER A 655 26.34 1.04 -20.40
CA SER A 655 27.76 1.02 -20.02
C SER A 655 27.98 1.17 -18.52
N ALA A 656 27.18 2.01 -17.84
CA ALA A 656 27.23 2.12 -16.38
C ALA A 656 26.87 0.79 -15.72
N SER A 657 25.83 0.10 -16.20
CA SER A 657 25.50 -1.25 -15.75
C SER A 657 26.64 -2.24 -16.04
N ALA A 658 27.24 -2.21 -17.23
CA ALA A 658 28.35 -3.10 -17.60
C ALA A 658 29.60 -2.90 -16.74
N ILE A 659 29.98 -1.66 -16.45
CA ILE A 659 31.08 -1.35 -15.53
C ILE A 659 30.78 -1.87 -14.11
N ASN A 660 29.54 -1.74 -13.65
CA ASN A 660 29.12 -2.27 -12.34
C ASN A 660 29.20 -3.81 -12.31
N THR A 661 28.67 -4.50 -13.34
CA THR A 661 28.71 -5.97 -13.48
C THR A 661 30.15 -6.51 -13.54
N VAL A 662 31.01 -5.93 -14.40
CA VAL A 662 32.44 -6.32 -14.53
C VAL A 662 33.23 -6.07 -13.24
N ASN A 663 32.80 -5.11 -12.42
CA ASN A 663 33.37 -4.86 -11.09
C ASN A 663 32.69 -5.63 -9.96
N GLN A 664 31.74 -6.52 -10.26
CA GLN A 664 30.99 -7.34 -9.29
C GLN A 664 30.31 -6.49 -8.20
N ILE A 665 29.85 -5.29 -8.58
CA ILE A 665 29.09 -4.39 -7.71
C ILE A 665 27.74 -5.07 -7.39
N THR A 666 27.39 -5.15 -6.12
CA THR A 666 26.18 -5.87 -5.67
C THR A 666 25.10 -4.89 -5.20
N ALA A 667 23.87 -5.39 -5.03
CA ALA A 667 22.77 -4.60 -4.48
C ALA A 667 23.06 -4.06 -3.06
N ALA A 668 24.02 -4.65 -2.33
CA ALA A 668 24.49 -4.18 -1.03
C ALA A 668 25.53 -3.04 -1.11
N THR A 669 26.16 -2.82 -2.27
CA THR A 669 27.11 -1.71 -2.46
C THR A 669 26.38 -0.35 -2.39
N PRO A 670 26.84 0.63 -1.59
CA PRO A 670 26.21 1.95 -1.48
C PRO A 670 25.95 2.61 -2.84
N GLN A 671 24.80 3.28 -2.99
CA GLN A 671 24.37 3.85 -4.27
C GLN A 671 25.37 4.89 -4.82
N GLU A 672 25.99 5.66 -3.92
CA GLU A 672 27.05 6.64 -4.22
C GLU A 672 28.36 6.03 -4.74
N SER A 673 28.59 4.73 -4.52
CA SER A 673 29.75 3.99 -5.01
C SER A 673 29.50 3.30 -6.35
N ARG A 674 28.29 3.41 -6.93
CA ARG A 674 27.93 2.79 -8.22
C ARG A 674 28.21 3.74 -9.37
N VAL A 675 28.64 3.20 -10.51
CA VAL A 675 28.74 3.98 -11.75
C VAL A 675 27.34 4.23 -12.29
N THR A 676 27.09 5.46 -12.74
CA THR A 676 25.81 5.93 -13.30
C THR A 676 26.01 6.50 -14.70
N ALA A 677 24.96 6.54 -15.52
CA ALA A 677 24.99 7.14 -16.86
C ALA A 677 25.52 8.59 -16.82
N GLN A 678 25.06 9.40 -15.86
CA GLN A 678 25.57 10.75 -15.63
C GLN A 678 27.08 10.75 -15.33
N GLY A 679 27.57 9.82 -14.51
CA GLY A 679 29.00 9.72 -14.19
C GLY A 679 29.87 9.34 -15.38
N VAL A 680 29.33 8.52 -16.30
CA VAL A 680 29.93 8.16 -17.60
C VAL A 680 29.92 9.37 -18.55
N MET A 681 28.77 10.06 -18.72
CA MET A 681 28.69 11.30 -19.52
C MET A 681 29.65 12.39 -19.04
N GLN A 682 29.74 12.60 -17.72
CA GLN A 682 30.68 13.55 -17.12
C GLN A 682 32.16 13.12 -17.30
N ALA A 683 32.43 11.85 -17.65
CA ALA A 683 33.77 11.40 -18.02
C ALA A 683 34.20 11.94 -19.39
N PHE A 684 33.29 11.96 -20.37
CA PHE A 684 33.51 12.52 -21.69
C PHE A 684 33.59 14.04 -21.67
N TYR A 685 32.78 14.67 -20.81
CA TYR A 685 32.62 16.12 -20.75
C TYR A 685 32.90 16.67 -19.33
N PRO A 686 34.14 16.57 -18.82
CA PRO A 686 34.46 16.86 -17.41
C PRO A 686 34.19 18.32 -16.98
N ASN A 687 34.19 19.26 -17.93
CA ASN A 687 34.02 20.69 -17.67
C ASN A 687 32.60 21.21 -18.00
N VAL A 688 31.65 20.33 -18.34
CA VAL A 688 30.29 20.70 -18.75
C VAL A 688 29.31 20.59 -17.57
N GLY A 689 28.49 21.61 -17.34
CA GLY A 689 27.47 21.61 -16.29
C GLY A 689 26.30 20.67 -16.61
N LEU A 690 25.68 20.07 -15.58
CA LEU A 690 24.70 19.00 -15.71
C LEU A 690 23.52 19.31 -16.65
N ASP A 691 23.00 20.53 -16.66
CA ASP A 691 21.85 20.88 -17.50
C ASP A 691 22.22 21.00 -18.99
N GLN A 692 23.46 21.38 -19.31
CA GLN A 692 24.00 21.32 -20.67
C GLN A 692 24.36 19.88 -21.05
N LEU A 693 24.89 19.10 -20.09
CA LEU A 693 25.26 17.70 -20.31
C LEU A 693 24.06 16.87 -20.79
N LYS A 694 22.86 17.10 -20.21
CA LYS A 694 21.61 16.41 -20.57
C LYS A 694 21.14 16.60 -22.00
N THR A 695 21.61 17.64 -22.69
CA THR A 695 21.30 17.88 -24.11
C THR A 695 22.38 17.35 -25.06
N MET A 696 23.39 16.64 -24.54
CA MET A 696 24.51 16.11 -25.30
C MET A 696 24.43 14.59 -25.39
N SER A 697 24.66 14.06 -26.60
CA SER A 697 24.83 12.64 -26.89
C SER A 697 26.22 12.13 -26.51
N GLY A 698 26.39 10.80 -26.50
CA GLY A 698 27.69 10.17 -26.38
C GLY A 698 28.65 10.49 -27.53
N VAL A 699 29.93 10.20 -27.30
CA VAL A 699 31.03 10.41 -28.27
C VAL A 699 31.14 9.27 -29.29
N ASN A 700 32.08 9.37 -30.24
CA ASN A 700 32.39 8.29 -31.16
C ASN A 700 33.04 7.09 -30.44
N ILE A 701 32.85 5.88 -30.96
CA ILE A 701 33.22 4.61 -30.30
C ILE A 701 34.70 4.54 -29.89
N ASP A 702 35.63 5.08 -30.69
CA ASP A 702 37.07 5.16 -30.34
C ASP A 702 37.31 5.95 -29.05
N GLU A 703 36.71 7.13 -28.93
CA GLU A 703 36.84 7.97 -27.72
C GLU A 703 36.06 7.38 -26.55
N TYR A 704 34.93 6.72 -26.84
CA TYR A 704 34.13 5.99 -25.87
C TYR A 704 34.96 4.91 -25.14
N LEU A 705 35.60 4.02 -25.93
CA LEU A 705 36.45 2.95 -25.41
C LEU A 705 37.70 3.49 -24.69
N LYS A 706 38.28 4.61 -25.12
CA LYS A 706 39.41 5.25 -24.41
C LYS A 706 39.03 5.70 -23.01
N VAL A 707 37.86 6.33 -22.81
CA VAL A 707 37.44 6.78 -21.48
C VAL A 707 37.06 5.61 -20.59
N LEU A 708 36.38 4.58 -21.12
CA LEU A 708 36.14 3.33 -20.38
C LEU A 708 37.46 2.72 -19.88
N LYS A 709 38.46 2.62 -20.76
CA LYS A 709 39.79 2.10 -20.45
C LYS A 709 40.54 2.95 -19.43
N ASN A 710 40.58 4.27 -19.62
CA ASN A 710 41.42 5.17 -18.83
C ASN A 710 40.81 5.52 -17.47
N LYS A 711 39.48 5.72 -17.38
CA LYS A 711 38.79 6.12 -16.14
C LYS A 711 38.24 4.93 -15.35
N TYR A 712 37.69 3.93 -16.03
CA TYR A 712 36.99 2.81 -15.39
C TYR A 712 37.76 1.48 -15.44
N GLN A 713 38.88 1.42 -16.18
CA GLN A 713 39.70 0.21 -16.37
C GLN A 713 38.92 -0.97 -16.97
N VAL A 714 37.87 -0.66 -17.74
CA VAL A 714 36.97 -1.63 -18.41
C VAL A 714 37.02 -1.38 -19.92
N THR A 715 36.81 -2.43 -20.72
CA THR A 715 36.70 -2.34 -22.18
C THR A 715 35.73 -3.40 -22.72
N ALA A 716 35.24 -3.20 -23.94
CA ALA A 716 34.45 -4.17 -24.69
C ALA A 716 35.02 -4.36 -26.11
N ASP A 717 34.55 -5.39 -26.81
CA ASP A 717 34.69 -5.56 -28.26
C ASP A 717 33.41 -5.08 -28.96
N VAL A 718 33.52 -4.53 -30.17
CA VAL A 718 32.39 -3.89 -30.87
C VAL A 718 32.34 -4.29 -32.34
N GLU A 719 31.27 -4.95 -32.74
CA GLU A 719 31.08 -5.54 -34.08
C GLU A 719 29.70 -5.18 -34.67
N ASN A 720 29.64 -4.83 -35.95
CA ASN A 720 28.37 -4.57 -36.67
C ASN A 720 27.77 -5.90 -37.18
N ARG A 721 27.38 -6.76 -36.23
CA ARG A 721 26.64 -8.00 -36.45
C ARG A 721 25.81 -8.35 -35.21
N THR A 722 24.84 -9.24 -35.37
CA THR A 722 24.25 -9.97 -34.24
C THR A 722 25.17 -11.13 -33.82
N LEU A 723 25.02 -11.59 -32.58
CA LEU A 723 25.63 -12.83 -32.09
C LEU A 723 24.65 -14.00 -32.29
N SER A 724 25.17 -15.23 -32.46
CA SER A 724 24.33 -16.42 -32.36
C SER A 724 23.86 -16.65 -30.91
N PHE A 725 22.81 -17.45 -30.71
CA PHE A 725 22.36 -17.79 -29.36
C PHE A 725 23.48 -18.44 -28.52
N ASP A 726 24.31 -19.31 -29.12
CA ASP A 726 25.45 -19.93 -28.43
C ASP A 726 26.55 -18.93 -28.05
N GLU A 727 26.80 -17.93 -28.89
CA GLU A 727 27.70 -16.81 -28.56
C GLU A 727 27.14 -15.97 -27.40
N VAL A 728 25.83 -15.66 -27.43
CA VAL A 728 25.15 -14.92 -26.35
C VAL A 728 25.21 -15.69 -25.03
N LYS A 729 24.81 -16.97 -25.06
CA LYS A 729 24.82 -17.88 -23.91
C LYS A 729 26.20 -17.95 -23.27
N LYS A 730 27.25 -18.10 -24.08
CA LYS A 730 28.64 -18.21 -23.62
C LYS A 730 29.11 -16.99 -22.81
N GLU A 731 28.70 -15.78 -23.19
CA GLU A 731 29.07 -14.56 -22.45
C GLU A 731 28.26 -14.39 -21.16
N LEU A 732 26.95 -14.69 -21.21
CA LEU A 732 26.08 -14.65 -20.03
C LEU A 732 26.54 -15.67 -18.98
N ASP A 733 26.89 -16.90 -19.39
CA ASP A 733 27.48 -17.94 -18.54
C ASP A 733 28.85 -17.51 -17.95
N ALA A 734 29.57 -16.61 -18.62
CA ALA A 734 30.82 -16.02 -18.14
C ALA A 734 30.61 -14.81 -17.21
N GLY A 735 29.37 -14.44 -16.91
CA GLY A 735 29.03 -13.27 -16.09
C GLY A 735 29.16 -11.93 -16.84
N GLN A 736 29.11 -11.95 -18.17
CA GLN A 736 29.21 -10.76 -19.03
C GLN A 736 27.84 -10.45 -19.65
N MET A 737 27.38 -9.20 -19.51
CA MET A 737 26.23 -8.71 -20.30
C MET A 737 26.63 -8.39 -21.73
N ILE A 738 25.66 -8.47 -22.63
CA ILE A 738 25.81 -8.04 -24.02
C ILE A 738 24.94 -6.81 -24.23
N GLN A 739 25.54 -5.75 -24.77
CA GLN A 739 24.78 -4.59 -25.26
C GLN A 739 24.43 -4.81 -26.72
N MET A 740 23.13 -4.75 -27.02
CA MET A 740 22.60 -4.73 -28.38
C MET A 740 22.30 -3.28 -28.77
N ASP A 741 22.91 -2.84 -29.86
CA ASP A 741 22.57 -1.58 -30.52
C ASP A 741 21.60 -1.90 -31.65
N VAL A 742 20.41 -1.32 -31.54
CA VAL A 742 19.26 -1.57 -32.40
C VAL A 742 18.86 -0.30 -33.16
N TYR A 743 18.39 -0.48 -34.38
CA TYR A 743 18.06 0.61 -35.31
C TYR A 743 16.67 0.39 -35.88
N ASP A 744 15.97 1.46 -36.25
CA ASP A 744 14.68 1.35 -36.95
C ASP A 744 14.89 0.57 -38.25
N GLN A 745 14.10 -0.49 -38.45
CA GLN A 745 14.14 -1.33 -39.63
C GLN A 745 13.87 -0.55 -40.93
N ASN A 746 13.17 0.58 -40.84
CA ASN A 746 12.74 1.41 -41.96
C ASN A 746 13.71 2.57 -42.26
N GLU A 747 14.71 2.81 -41.41
CA GLU A 747 15.69 3.87 -41.62
C GLU A 747 16.74 3.46 -42.67
N THR A 748 17.09 4.41 -43.54
CA THR A 748 17.98 4.24 -44.69
C THR A 748 19.35 4.93 -44.52
N LEU A 749 19.47 5.85 -43.56
CA LEU A 749 20.74 6.47 -43.18
C LEU A 749 21.73 5.44 -42.61
N PRO A 750 23.06 5.62 -42.81
CA PRO A 750 24.06 4.70 -42.27
C PRO A 750 24.02 4.57 -40.73
N GLN A 751 24.18 3.35 -40.23
CA GLN A 751 24.19 3.08 -38.78
C GLN A 751 25.28 3.89 -38.06
N GLY A 752 24.91 4.57 -36.98
CA GLY A 752 25.82 5.39 -36.18
C GLY A 752 26.25 6.70 -36.86
N SER A 753 25.58 7.13 -37.92
CA SER A 753 25.69 8.49 -38.46
C SER A 753 24.75 9.45 -37.73
N GLU A 754 24.92 10.76 -37.99
CA GLU A 754 24.00 11.78 -37.49
C GLU A 754 22.59 11.58 -38.06
N GLY A 755 21.59 11.43 -37.18
CA GLY A 755 20.22 11.12 -37.54
C GLY A 755 19.88 9.62 -37.57
N ASN A 756 20.86 8.73 -37.42
CA ASN A 756 20.64 7.29 -37.22
C ASN A 756 21.64 6.70 -36.21
N GLU A 757 21.72 7.33 -35.03
CA GLU A 757 22.56 6.86 -33.93
C GLU A 757 22.12 5.50 -33.35
N GLY A 758 20.82 5.18 -33.39
CA GLY A 758 20.25 3.95 -32.83
C GLY A 758 19.97 4.00 -31.32
N HIS A 759 19.34 2.95 -30.80
CA HIS A 759 19.03 2.74 -29.37
C HIS A 759 19.85 1.57 -28.79
N ALA A 760 20.19 1.63 -27.51
CA ALA A 760 20.95 0.58 -26.82
C ALA A 760 20.08 -0.13 -25.78
N LEU A 761 20.12 -1.47 -25.81
CA LEU A 761 19.49 -2.37 -24.84
C LEU A 761 20.55 -3.37 -24.34
N ALA A 762 20.24 -4.15 -23.31
CA ALA A 762 21.11 -5.22 -22.85
C ALA A 762 20.42 -6.59 -22.82
N ILE A 763 21.10 -7.63 -23.29
CA ILE A 763 20.76 -9.01 -22.94
C ILE A 763 21.31 -9.28 -21.54
N VAL A 764 20.43 -9.71 -20.64
CA VAL A 764 20.70 -9.89 -19.19
C VAL A 764 20.25 -11.25 -18.66
N GLY A 765 19.90 -12.17 -19.56
CA GLY A 765 19.54 -13.54 -19.24
C GLY A 765 19.05 -14.29 -20.49
N TYR A 766 18.80 -15.59 -20.35
CA TYR A 766 18.22 -16.42 -21.41
C TYR A 766 17.31 -17.54 -20.85
N ILE A 767 16.47 -18.10 -21.72
CA ILE A 767 15.55 -19.21 -21.41
C ILE A 767 15.74 -20.32 -22.46
N LEU A 768 15.98 -21.55 -22.02
CA LEU A 768 16.10 -22.72 -22.90
C LEU A 768 14.80 -23.55 -22.98
N PRO A 769 14.51 -24.20 -24.12
CA PRO A 769 13.40 -25.13 -24.28
C PRO A 769 13.50 -26.34 -23.35
N ALA A 770 12.34 -26.86 -22.98
CA ALA A 770 12.21 -27.94 -22.00
C ALA A 770 12.79 -29.30 -22.43
N ASP A 771 12.90 -29.55 -23.73
CA ASP A 771 13.59 -30.71 -24.29
C ASP A 771 15.08 -30.45 -24.58
N GLY A 772 15.57 -29.23 -24.33
CA GLY A 772 16.92 -28.76 -24.63
C GLY A 772 17.20 -28.57 -26.12
N ASP A 773 16.23 -28.78 -27.01
CA ASP A 773 16.41 -28.70 -28.46
C ASP A 773 16.19 -27.25 -28.95
N THR A 774 17.25 -26.45 -28.87
CA THR A 774 17.28 -25.05 -29.34
C THR A 774 17.14 -24.89 -30.87
N VAL A 775 17.14 -25.99 -31.64
CA VAL A 775 16.91 -25.98 -33.08
C VAL A 775 15.41 -26.10 -33.35
N LYS A 776 14.76 -27.08 -32.72
CA LYS A 776 13.32 -27.36 -32.82
C LYS A 776 12.47 -26.28 -32.16
N HIS A 777 12.90 -25.79 -30.99
CA HIS A 777 12.20 -24.76 -30.21
C HIS A 777 13.12 -23.57 -29.98
N ALA A 778 12.64 -22.36 -30.27
CA ALA A 778 13.44 -21.16 -30.07
C ALA A 778 13.70 -20.92 -28.57
N PRO A 779 14.96 -20.75 -28.13
CA PRO A 779 15.23 -20.17 -26.81
C PRO A 779 14.89 -18.66 -26.83
N TYR A 780 14.74 -18.07 -25.64
CA TYR A 780 14.42 -16.65 -25.47
C TYR A 780 15.57 -15.89 -24.80
N TYR A 781 15.73 -14.63 -25.14
CA TYR A 781 16.56 -13.67 -24.42
C TYR A 781 15.72 -12.93 -23.38
N GLU A 782 16.30 -12.67 -22.21
CA GLU A 782 15.82 -11.62 -21.32
C GLU A 782 16.56 -10.32 -21.64
N VAL A 783 15.80 -9.27 -21.95
CA VAL A 783 16.32 -8.00 -22.42
C VAL A 783 15.91 -6.89 -21.46
N TRP A 784 16.86 -6.01 -21.11
CA TRP A 784 16.62 -4.79 -20.38
C TRP A 784 16.66 -3.58 -21.33
N ASN A 785 15.58 -2.79 -21.32
CA ASN A 785 15.49 -1.50 -22.01
C ASN A 785 15.72 -0.35 -21.01
N PRO A 786 16.69 0.56 -21.23
CA PRO A 786 16.91 1.74 -20.38
C PRO A 786 15.67 2.63 -20.20
N TRP A 787 14.72 2.61 -21.13
CA TRP A 787 13.47 3.37 -21.02
C TRP A 787 12.52 2.84 -19.92
N TRP A 788 12.71 1.61 -19.46
CA TRP A 788 11.78 0.92 -18.56
C TRP A 788 12.44 0.52 -17.22
N GLY A 789 11.60 0.27 -16.21
CA GLY A 789 12.03 -0.25 -14.90
C GLY A 789 12.14 -1.80 -14.85
N ASN A 790 11.80 -2.46 -15.95
CA ASN A 790 11.52 -3.89 -16.03
C ASN A 790 12.34 -4.54 -17.16
N THR A 791 12.50 -5.86 -17.13
CA THR A 791 12.94 -6.66 -18.29
C THR A 791 11.75 -7.11 -19.14
N PHE A 792 12.03 -7.56 -20.36
CA PHE A 792 11.09 -8.19 -21.28
C PHE A 792 11.76 -9.38 -21.99
N TYR A 793 10.96 -10.23 -22.64
CA TYR A 793 11.45 -11.44 -23.31
C TYR A 793 11.31 -11.31 -24.83
N VAL A 794 12.31 -11.81 -25.57
CA VAL A 794 12.34 -11.83 -27.05
C VAL A 794 12.90 -13.17 -27.51
N SER A 795 12.25 -13.83 -28.46
CA SER A 795 12.73 -15.08 -29.05
C SER A 795 14.06 -14.89 -29.77
N SER A 796 14.97 -15.86 -29.66
CA SER A 796 16.26 -15.82 -30.39
C SER A 796 16.11 -15.93 -31.91
N LYS A 797 14.92 -16.34 -32.40
CA LYS A 797 14.58 -16.36 -33.83
C LYS A 797 13.95 -15.04 -34.33
N SER A 798 13.67 -14.10 -33.44
CA SER A 798 12.93 -12.88 -33.76
C SER A 798 13.77 -11.92 -34.64
N PRO A 799 13.30 -11.53 -35.84
CA PRO A 799 14.09 -10.74 -36.80
C PRO A 799 14.13 -9.24 -36.49
N TYR A 800 13.14 -8.75 -35.74
CA TYR A 800 12.96 -7.38 -35.23
C TYR A 800 12.00 -7.45 -34.04
N PHE A 801 11.92 -6.40 -33.24
CA PHE A 801 10.96 -6.31 -32.12
C PHE A 801 10.44 -4.88 -31.96
N ASN A 802 9.22 -4.75 -31.43
CA ASN A 802 8.52 -3.46 -31.36
C ASN A 802 8.85 -2.73 -30.05
N LEU A 803 9.42 -1.51 -30.11
CA LEU A 803 9.59 -0.63 -28.94
C LEU A 803 9.00 0.75 -29.24
N ALA A 804 8.12 1.24 -28.36
CA ALA A 804 7.49 2.57 -28.48
C ALA A 804 6.87 2.89 -29.86
N GLY A 805 6.35 1.87 -30.56
CA GLY A 805 5.76 1.99 -31.90
C GLY A 805 6.73 1.88 -33.07
N THR A 806 8.03 1.74 -32.83
CA THR A 806 9.06 1.54 -33.87
C THR A 806 9.51 0.08 -33.91
N GLN A 807 9.69 -0.46 -35.12
CA GLN A 807 10.26 -1.80 -35.33
C GLN A 807 11.78 -1.74 -35.29
N TYR A 808 12.38 -2.22 -34.20
CA TYR A 808 13.82 -2.20 -34.00
C TYR A 808 14.47 -3.51 -34.42
N LYS A 809 15.58 -3.40 -35.14
CA LYS A 809 16.44 -4.52 -35.53
C LYS A 809 17.81 -4.41 -34.86
N TRP A 810 18.23 -5.48 -34.19
CA TRP A 810 19.60 -5.60 -33.65
C TRP A 810 20.61 -5.66 -34.80
N ALA A 811 21.60 -4.76 -34.81
CA ALA A 811 22.59 -4.68 -35.89
C ALA A 811 24.04 -4.44 -35.45
N ARG A 812 24.27 -3.86 -34.28
CA ARG A 812 25.62 -3.70 -33.69
C ARG A 812 25.64 -4.30 -32.29
N THR A 813 26.78 -4.89 -31.91
CA THR A 813 26.93 -5.61 -30.66
C THR A 813 28.18 -5.14 -29.93
N TRP A 814 28.03 -4.86 -28.64
CA TRP A 814 29.12 -4.60 -27.70
C TRP A 814 29.16 -5.74 -26.68
N HIS A 815 30.27 -6.47 -26.68
CA HIS A 815 30.36 -7.77 -26.03
C HIS A 815 31.78 -8.01 -25.48
N ASN A 816 32.00 -9.13 -24.78
CA ASN A 816 33.26 -9.43 -24.10
C ASN A 816 33.69 -8.29 -23.14
N TRP A 817 32.74 -7.75 -22.37
CA TRP A 817 32.99 -6.69 -21.38
C TRP A 817 33.94 -7.17 -20.28
N ARG A 818 35.10 -6.53 -20.15
CA ARG A 818 36.22 -7.05 -19.35
C ARG A 818 37.10 -5.96 -18.73
N LYS A 819 37.81 -6.32 -17.67
CA LYS A 819 38.87 -5.46 -17.11
C LYS A 819 40.09 -5.41 -18.04
N VAL A 820 40.75 -4.26 -18.09
CA VAL A 820 41.92 -4.03 -18.93
C VAL A 820 43.15 -4.69 -18.31
N THR A 821 43.77 -5.61 -19.05
CA THR A 821 45.07 -6.21 -18.71
C THR A 821 46.16 -5.74 -19.68
N THR A 822 47.43 -5.98 -19.36
CA THR A 822 48.60 -5.53 -20.15
C THR A 822 48.68 -6.08 -21.57
N SER A 823 47.86 -7.09 -21.91
CA SER A 823 47.76 -7.69 -23.25
C SER A 823 46.40 -7.47 -23.94
N ALA A 824 45.52 -6.63 -23.38
CA ALA A 824 44.17 -6.44 -23.89
C ALA A 824 44.12 -5.55 -25.15
N THR A 825 44.03 -6.19 -26.32
CA THR A 825 43.57 -5.57 -27.57
C THR A 825 42.05 -5.59 -27.64
N THR A 826 41.45 -4.54 -28.22
CA THR A 826 40.02 -4.46 -28.53
C THR A 826 39.76 -4.89 -29.96
N LYS A 827 38.71 -5.68 -30.18
CA LYS A 827 38.23 -6.06 -31.51
C LYS A 827 37.19 -5.03 -31.96
N THR A 828 37.66 -3.96 -32.60
CA THR A 828 36.83 -2.91 -33.19
C THR A 828 37.44 -2.50 -34.53
N ALA A 829 36.69 -2.61 -35.63
CA ALA A 829 37.18 -2.20 -36.95
C ALA A 829 37.31 -0.67 -37.04
N PRO A 830 38.31 -0.11 -37.76
CA PRO A 830 38.51 1.34 -37.84
C PRO A 830 37.30 2.14 -38.33
N VAL A 831 36.47 1.54 -39.19
CA VAL A 831 35.21 2.16 -39.68
C VAL A 831 34.16 2.24 -38.57
N ILE A 832 34.06 1.22 -37.71
CA ILE A 832 33.14 1.20 -36.57
C ILE A 832 33.60 2.19 -35.50
N ALA A 833 34.92 2.30 -35.28
CA ALA A 833 35.52 3.19 -34.29
C ALA A 833 35.17 4.69 -34.51
N GLN A 834 34.83 5.08 -35.74
CA GLN A 834 34.42 6.44 -36.11
C GLN A 834 32.89 6.69 -36.02
N GLN A 835 32.07 5.67 -35.78
CA GLN A 835 30.63 5.83 -35.60
C GLN A 835 30.31 6.42 -34.21
N LYS A 836 29.16 7.10 -34.09
CA LYS A 836 28.60 7.46 -32.77
C LYS A 836 28.08 6.22 -32.03
N VAL A 837 28.11 6.28 -30.71
CA VAL A 837 27.36 5.34 -29.85
C VAL A 837 25.85 5.55 -29.97
N ALA A 838 25.08 4.50 -29.66
CA ALA A 838 23.62 4.60 -29.67
C ALA A 838 23.15 5.64 -28.64
N SER A 839 22.30 6.56 -29.09
CA SER A 839 21.98 7.84 -28.42
C SER A 839 20.49 8.20 -28.52
N ALA A 840 19.61 7.24 -28.75
CA ALA A 840 18.16 7.49 -28.78
C ALA A 840 17.67 8.03 -27.41
N PRO A 841 16.94 9.16 -27.36
CA PRO A 841 16.26 9.61 -26.15
C PRO A 841 15.07 8.68 -25.84
N ASN A 842 14.57 8.67 -24.60
CA ASN A 842 13.32 7.97 -24.31
C ASN A 842 12.13 8.72 -24.98
N PRO A 843 11.44 8.15 -25.99
CA PRO A 843 10.34 8.83 -26.67
C PRO A 843 9.15 9.07 -25.74
N GLU A 844 8.95 8.20 -24.74
CA GLU A 844 7.88 8.29 -23.74
C GLU A 844 8.10 9.47 -22.75
N ALA A 845 9.30 10.07 -22.74
CA ALA A 845 9.63 11.16 -21.84
C ALA A 845 9.21 12.56 -22.34
N ILE A 846 8.73 12.72 -23.58
CA ILE A 846 8.39 14.04 -24.17
C ILE A 846 6.89 14.39 -24.04
N LYS A 847 6.58 15.51 -23.38
CA LYS A 847 5.28 16.20 -23.47
C LYS A 847 5.34 17.30 -24.55
N VAL A 848 4.87 17.02 -25.76
CA VAL A 848 4.95 17.95 -26.90
C VAL A 848 3.97 19.13 -26.77
N LYS A 849 4.45 20.34 -27.07
CA LYS A 849 3.65 21.55 -27.33
C LYS A 849 3.48 21.76 -28.84
N THR A 850 2.23 21.88 -29.29
CA THR A 850 1.74 22.52 -30.54
C THR A 850 2.22 22.05 -31.91
N LEU A 851 1.25 21.70 -32.77
CA LEU A 851 1.28 21.83 -34.24
C LEU A 851 -0.09 22.43 -34.73
N PRO A 852 -0.20 22.95 -35.97
CA PRO A 852 -1.13 24.06 -36.29
C PRO A 852 -2.53 23.67 -36.83
N GLN A 853 -3.40 24.69 -36.91
CA GLN A 853 -4.83 24.57 -37.27
C GLN A 853 -5.13 24.19 -38.73
N LEU A 854 -6.19 23.41 -38.91
CA LEU A 854 -7.17 23.56 -40.00
C LEU A 854 -8.59 23.56 -39.41
N SER A 855 -9.48 24.37 -39.98
CA SER A 855 -10.91 24.55 -39.64
C SER A 855 -11.66 24.99 -40.92
N PRO A 856 -13.01 25.21 -40.98
CA PRO A 856 -14.04 25.18 -39.93
C PRO A 856 -15.39 24.51 -40.33
N LYS A 857 -16.44 24.72 -39.48
CA LYS A 857 -17.91 24.41 -39.58
C LYS A 857 -18.34 23.16 -38.77
N VAL A 858 -19.29 23.19 -37.81
CA VAL A 858 -20.20 24.24 -37.25
C VAL A 858 -20.25 24.12 -35.70
N GLN A 859 -20.73 25.17 -35.00
CA GLN A 859 -20.71 25.36 -33.54
C GLN A 859 -21.89 24.73 -32.75
N LEU A 860 -21.65 24.51 -31.45
CA LEU A 860 -22.30 25.13 -30.27
C LEU A 860 -21.25 25.10 -29.10
N TYR A 861 -21.33 25.78 -27.95
CA TYR A 861 -22.20 26.85 -27.42
C TYR A 861 -21.30 28.01 -26.85
N ASN A 862 -21.64 28.71 -25.75
CA ASN A 862 -20.83 29.82 -25.17
C ASN A 862 -21.21 30.21 -23.71
N PRO A 863 -20.25 30.40 -22.78
CA PRO A 863 -20.42 31.42 -21.73
C PRO A 863 -19.15 32.21 -21.33
N LYS A 864 -19.11 33.51 -21.69
CA LYS A 864 -18.42 34.60 -20.97
C LYS A 864 -19.35 35.82 -21.03
N THR A 865 -19.53 36.74 -20.06
CA THR A 865 -18.99 37.08 -18.71
C THR A 865 -19.94 38.21 -18.16
N PRO A 866 -19.70 39.01 -17.09
CA PRO A 866 -18.63 39.10 -16.06
C PRO A 866 -19.22 39.00 -14.61
N ASN A 867 -18.60 39.33 -13.45
CA ASN A 867 -17.71 40.44 -13.05
C ASN A 867 -17.28 40.25 -11.54
N PRO A 868 -16.84 41.27 -10.76
CA PRO A 868 -15.50 41.86 -10.65
C PRO A 868 -14.79 41.60 -9.28
N THR A 869 -13.45 41.51 -9.20
CA THR A 869 -12.72 41.81 -7.91
C THR A 869 -11.21 42.05 -7.99
N ASP A 870 -10.53 41.98 -9.14
CA ASP A 870 -9.10 42.32 -9.24
C ASP A 870 -8.84 43.83 -9.14
N TYR A 871 -8.81 44.35 -7.92
CA TYR A 871 -8.04 45.53 -7.50
C TYR A 871 -7.87 45.52 -5.96
N LEU A 872 -6.77 46.09 -5.46
CA LEU A 872 -6.41 46.25 -4.02
C LEU A 872 -5.68 45.07 -3.33
N PHE A 873 -4.53 44.68 -3.88
CA PHE A 873 -3.37 44.32 -3.07
C PHE A 873 -2.20 45.24 -3.40
N GLN A 874 -1.80 46.10 -2.47
CA GLN A 874 -0.50 46.76 -2.46
C GLN A 874 -0.02 46.99 -1.02
N ASP A 875 1.31 46.92 -0.86
CA ASP A 875 2.15 47.29 0.28
C ASP A 875 2.42 46.27 1.43
N CYS A 876 3.73 46.11 1.68
CA CYS A 876 4.45 45.20 2.60
C CYS A 876 4.65 45.84 4.00
N PRO A 877 5.38 45.28 5.03
CA PRO A 877 6.54 44.36 4.99
C PRO A 877 6.65 43.25 6.09
N LEU A 878 7.72 42.44 6.01
CA LEU A 878 8.14 41.35 6.92
C LEU A 878 8.97 41.84 8.14
N PRO A 879 9.23 40.99 9.17
CA PRO A 879 10.58 40.41 9.30
C PRO A 879 10.66 38.92 9.76
N ILE A 880 11.86 38.34 9.68
CA ILE A 880 12.15 36.89 9.60
C ILE A 880 12.91 36.38 10.86
N SER A 881 13.05 35.05 10.97
CA SER A 881 14.13 34.28 11.63
C SER A 881 14.25 34.27 13.17
N SER A 882 13.72 33.19 13.76
CA SER A 882 14.27 32.51 14.95
C SER A 882 13.55 31.19 15.24
N ASN A 883 12.26 31.12 14.91
CA ASN A 883 11.37 30.02 15.33
C ASN A 883 11.36 28.76 14.44
N LEU A 884 11.87 28.77 13.21
CA LEU A 884 11.59 27.71 12.21
C LEU A 884 12.08 26.29 12.57
N ASN A 885 13.03 26.14 13.50
CA ASN A 885 13.61 24.84 13.88
C ASN A 885 12.81 24.11 14.97
N ASN A 886 12.07 24.82 15.83
CA ASN A 886 11.25 24.19 16.89
C ASN A 886 9.85 23.77 16.40
N PHE A 887 9.50 24.02 15.14
CA PHE A 887 8.16 23.79 14.59
C PHE A 887 7.96 22.40 13.96
N ALA A 888 8.99 21.57 13.83
CA ALA A 888 8.88 20.30 13.11
C ALA A 888 8.12 19.19 13.88
N SER A 889 8.08 19.24 15.22
CA SER A 889 7.58 18.15 16.08
C SER A 889 6.12 18.30 16.55
N GLN A 890 5.38 19.29 16.05
CA GLN A 890 3.97 19.55 16.41
C GLN A 890 3.03 19.54 15.19
N MET A 891 3.53 19.07 14.05
CA MET A 891 2.83 19.08 12.76
C MET A 891 2.06 17.77 12.60
N GLY A 892 0.74 17.85 12.45
CA GLY A 892 -0.13 16.68 12.29
C GLY A 892 0.04 15.97 10.95
N ASN A 893 -0.80 14.97 10.68
CA ASN A 893 -0.66 14.07 9.52
C ASN A 893 -0.40 14.81 8.18
N ASN A 894 0.60 14.32 7.45
CA ASN A 894 1.00 14.84 6.15
C ASN A 894 -0.03 14.47 5.07
N ILE A 895 -0.94 15.38 4.78
CA ILE A 895 -1.89 15.24 3.67
C ILE A 895 -1.15 15.67 2.39
N ARG A 896 -1.06 14.78 1.39
CA ARG A 896 -0.29 15.00 0.16
C ARG A 896 -1.11 14.57 -1.05
N THR A 897 -0.97 15.31 -2.13
CA THR A 897 -1.60 15.04 -3.43
C THR A 897 -0.66 15.46 -4.55
N TYR A 898 -1.01 15.16 -5.80
CA TYR A 898 -0.25 15.57 -6.97
C TYR A 898 -1.21 16.20 -7.97
N THR A 899 -0.75 17.26 -8.65
CA THR A 899 -1.47 17.73 -9.84
C THR A 899 -1.20 16.74 -10.97
N THR A 900 -2.26 16.08 -11.46
CA THR A 900 -2.17 15.07 -12.53
C THR A 900 -1.49 15.61 -13.79
N THR A 901 -1.66 16.90 -14.09
CA THR A 901 -1.07 17.58 -15.27
C THR A 901 0.44 17.76 -15.22
N HIS A 902 0.95 18.28 -14.10
CA HIS A 902 2.31 18.80 -14.01
C HIS A 902 3.24 17.95 -13.13
N GLY A 903 2.72 16.88 -12.49
CA GLY A 903 3.49 16.01 -11.60
C GLY A 903 4.00 16.71 -10.33
N VAL A 904 3.49 17.92 -10.06
CA VAL A 904 3.91 18.71 -8.90
C VAL A 904 3.20 18.16 -7.68
N ARG A 905 3.97 17.57 -6.77
CA ARG A 905 3.48 17.09 -5.48
C ARG A 905 3.21 18.30 -4.60
N TYR A 906 1.96 18.53 -4.29
CA TYR A 906 1.58 19.49 -3.27
C TYR A 906 1.19 18.74 -2.00
N GLY A 907 1.39 19.39 -0.87
CA GLY A 907 0.86 18.85 0.37
C GLY A 907 0.77 19.91 1.43
N ILE A 908 0.18 19.47 2.51
CA ILE A 908 -0.05 20.27 3.69
C ILE A 908 0.15 19.37 4.91
N SER A 909 0.93 19.87 5.85
CA SER A 909 0.65 19.55 7.24
C SER A 909 0.24 20.84 7.94
N LEU A 910 -0.72 20.70 8.84
CA LEU A 910 -1.09 21.72 9.79
C LEU A 910 -0.58 21.29 11.15
N ARG A 911 -0.05 22.24 11.92
CA ARG A 911 0.03 22.10 13.38
C ARG A 911 -1.37 21.76 13.89
N ASP A 912 -1.50 20.93 14.92
CA ASP A 912 -2.80 20.31 15.28
C ASP A 912 -3.92 21.35 15.48
N ASP A 913 -3.56 22.53 15.99
CA ASP A 913 -4.43 23.67 16.25
C ASP A 913 -4.85 24.42 14.97
N ARG A 914 -4.35 23.97 13.83
CA ARG A 914 -4.33 24.68 12.53
C ARG A 914 -3.71 26.07 12.67
N ASN A 915 -2.71 26.10 13.56
CA ASN A 915 -1.64 27.04 13.77
C ASN A 915 -1.13 27.77 12.54
N TYR A 916 -0.59 26.88 11.74
CA TYR A 916 0.69 27.05 11.10
C TYR A 916 0.75 25.88 10.16
N MET A 917 1.13 26.19 8.96
CA MET A 917 0.98 25.31 7.84
C MET A 917 2.34 25.14 7.21
N ASN A 918 2.82 23.91 7.17
CA ASN A 918 3.85 23.52 6.23
C ASN A 918 3.13 23.15 4.95
N ALA A 919 3.03 24.11 4.02
CA ALA A 919 2.71 23.79 2.65
C ALA A 919 4.01 23.41 1.94
N TRP A 920 4.00 22.30 1.22
CA TRP A 920 5.13 21.85 0.40
C TRP A 920 4.69 21.73 -1.05
N ARG A 921 5.59 22.12 -1.94
CA ARG A 921 5.54 21.97 -3.39
C ARG A 921 6.83 21.29 -3.83
N ASN A 922 6.77 20.01 -4.17
CA ASN A 922 7.91 19.13 -4.36
C ASN A 922 8.87 19.18 -3.16
N LYS A 923 10.06 19.79 -3.31
CA LYS A 923 11.05 19.98 -2.23
C LYS A 923 10.94 21.35 -1.53
N HIS A 924 10.22 22.31 -2.11
CA HIS A 924 10.08 23.66 -1.55
C HIS A 924 8.99 23.70 -0.49
N THR A 925 9.33 24.09 0.74
CA THR A 925 8.38 24.17 1.86
C THR A 925 8.23 25.63 2.29
N LYS A 926 6.99 26.11 2.36
CA LYS A 926 6.63 27.38 3.00
C LYS A 926 6.02 27.09 4.36
N LYS A 927 6.46 27.83 5.39
CA LYS A 927 6.06 27.61 6.78
C LYS A 927 5.40 28.88 7.33
N GLY A 928 4.10 29.01 7.10
CA GLY A 928 3.36 30.25 7.37
C GLY A 928 2.19 30.06 8.34
N THR A 929 1.69 31.18 8.87
CA THR A 929 0.42 31.20 9.62
C THR A 929 -0.73 30.75 8.71
N TYR A 930 -1.69 29.98 9.24
CA TYR A 930 -2.85 29.50 8.47
C TYR A 930 -3.89 30.61 8.20
N ASN A 931 -3.53 31.55 7.33
CA ASN A 931 -4.32 32.70 6.88
C ASN A 931 -5.26 32.35 5.71
N LEU A 932 -5.96 33.33 5.13
CA LEU A 932 -6.93 33.07 4.05
C LEU A 932 -6.29 32.45 2.78
N SER A 933 -5.05 32.82 2.42
CA SER A 933 -4.32 32.19 1.30
C SER A 933 -4.01 30.72 1.61
N ALA A 934 -3.58 30.44 2.84
CA ALA A 934 -3.32 29.10 3.34
C ALA A 934 -4.60 28.24 3.44
N GLN A 935 -5.73 28.85 3.82
CA GLN A 935 -7.05 28.21 3.86
C GLN A 935 -7.55 27.84 2.47
N ARG A 936 -7.41 28.75 1.50
CA ARG A 936 -7.70 28.49 0.09
C ARG A 936 -6.83 27.36 -0.44
N PHE A 937 -5.52 27.43 -0.23
CA PHE A 937 -4.57 26.36 -0.58
C PHE A 937 -4.96 25.01 0.06
N ARG A 938 -5.33 24.96 1.35
CA ARG A 938 -5.80 23.72 1.98
C ARG A 938 -7.09 23.19 1.38
N SER A 939 -8.08 24.04 1.14
CA SER A 939 -9.32 23.61 0.48
C SER A 939 -8.95 22.96 -0.84
N THR A 940 -8.22 23.69 -1.69
CA THR A 940 -7.79 23.22 -3.00
C THR A 940 -6.92 21.96 -2.94
N ILE A 941 -6.14 21.69 -1.88
CA ILE A 941 -5.47 20.39 -1.64
C ILE A 941 -6.47 19.25 -1.39
N ILE A 942 -7.48 19.49 -0.54
CA ILE A 942 -8.46 18.46 -0.17
C ILE A 942 -9.42 18.22 -1.33
N ASP A 943 -9.88 19.29 -1.96
CA ASP A 943 -10.65 19.26 -3.20
C ASP A 943 -9.89 18.44 -4.26
N LEU A 944 -8.58 18.66 -4.46
CA LEU A 944 -7.75 17.81 -5.36
C LEU A 944 -7.64 16.34 -4.94
N ILE A 945 -7.71 16.01 -3.64
CA ILE A 945 -7.68 14.62 -3.16
C ILE A 945 -9.04 13.96 -3.43
N ASP A 946 -10.11 14.61 -2.98
CA ASP A 946 -11.47 14.10 -3.12
C ASP A 946 -11.84 13.99 -4.61
N PHE A 947 -11.43 14.93 -5.47
CA PHE A 947 -11.58 14.83 -6.92
C PHE A 947 -10.65 13.80 -7.57
N ASN A 948 -9.37 13.67 -7.16
CA ASN A 948 -8.53 12.57 -7.68
C ASN A 948 -9.12 11.20 -7.31
N SER A 949 -9.67 11.04 -6.10
CA SER A 949 -10.37 9.83 -5.67
C SER A 949 -11.73 9.63 -6.33
N ALA A 950 -12.48 10.71 -6.62
CA ALA A 950 -13.73 10.63 -7.37
C ALA A 950 -13.49 10.27 -8.84
N ILE A 951 -12.47 10.85 -9.48
CA ILE A 951 -12.10 10.57 -10.88
C ILE A 951 -11.52 9.15 -11.01
N ALA A 952 -10.73 8.68 -10.03
CA ALA A 952 -10.21 7.30 -10.02
C ALA A 952 -11.34 6.23 -10.01
N LYS A 953 -12.52 6.53 -9.44
CA LYS A 953 -13.67 5.61 -9.47
C LYS A 953 -14.25 5.38 -10.88
N TRP A 954 -13.96 6.25 -11.84
CA TRP A 954 -14.38 6.06 -13.23
C TRP A 954 -13.48 5.06 -13.99
N GLY A 955 -12.39 4.57 -13.37
CA GLY A 955 -11.49 3.59 -13.97
C GLY A 955 -10.71 4.09 -15.20
N LEU A 956 -10.85 5.37 -15.56
CA LEU A 956 -10.24 5.95 -16.74
C LEU A 956 -8.72 6.01 -16.58
N SER A 957 -8.00 5.67 -17.64
CA SER A 957 -6.54 5.78 -17.63
C SER A 957 -6.11 7.22 -17.38
N THR A 958 -4.94 7.40 -16.75
CA THR A 958 -4.38 8.74 -16.53
C THR A 958 -4.18 9.51 -17.84
N CYS A 959 -3.96 8.83 -18.97
CA CYS A 959 -3.90 9.42 -20.31
C CYS A 959 -5.27 9.98 -20.76
N VAL A 960 -6.36 9.22 -20.55
CA VAL A 960 -7.73 9.68 -20.86
C VAL A 960 -8.10 10.83 -19.93
N ILE A 961 -7.90 10.69 -18.62
CA ILE A 961 -8.13 11.78 -17.65
C ILE A 961 -7.33 13.03 -18.05
N MET A 962 -6.08 12.87 -18.49
CA MET A 962 -5.25 13.97 -18.99
C MET A 962 -5.72 14.57 -20.30
N ALA A 963 -6.31 13.78 -21.21
CA ALA A 963 -6.93 14.28 -22.44
C ALA A 963 -8.20 15.09 -22.13
N ILE A 964 -9.09 14.56 -21.27
CA ILE A 964 -10.28 15.25 -20.75
C ILE A 964 -9.87 16.58 -20.06
N ILE A 965 -8.84 16.54 -19.22
CA ILE A 965 -8.26 17.73 -18.56
C ILE A 965 -7.68 18.72 -19.59
N ALA A 966 -6.92 18.25 -20.58
CA ALA A 966 -6.32 19.11 -21.61
C ALA A 966 -7.40 19.78 -22.50
N ILE A 967 -8.49 19.06 -22.77
CA ILE A 967 -9.67 19.57 -23.48
C ILE A 967 -10.40 20.59 -22.62
N ALA A 968 -10.63 20.32 -21.33
CA ALA A 968 -11.20 21.28 -20.39
C ALA A 968 -10.31 22.53 -20.18
N GLN A 969 -9.00 22.43 -20.42
CA GLN A 969 -8.07 23.56 -20.43
C GLN A 969 -8.03 24.33 -21.76
N ALA A 970 -8.40 23.70 -22.87
CA ALA A 970 -8.35 24.27 -24.22
C ALA A 970 -9.70 24.83 -24.73
N ILE A 971 -10.83 24.30 -24.25
CA ILE A 971 -12.18 24.63 -24.73
C ILE A 971 -12.93 25.41 -23.64
N PRO A 972 -13.40 26.66 -23.88
CA PRO A 972 -13.99 27.51 -22.84
C PRO A 972 -15.50 27.29 -22.59
N VAL A 973 -16.07 26.15 -23.01
CA VAL A 973 -17.53 25.90 -23.02
C VAL A 973 -17.82 24.45 -22.62
N VAL A 974 -18.69 24.24 -21.63
CA VAL A 974 -18.94 22.95 -20.99
C VAL A 974 -19.49 21.89 -21.96
N ASP A 975 -20.48 22.22 -22.78
CA ASP A 975 -21.16 21.22 -23.63
C ASP A 975 -20.20 20.60 -24.68
N ALA A 976 -19.26 21.39 -25.21
CA ALA A 976 -18.24 20.91 -26.15
C ALA A 976 -17.11 20.12 -25.47
N ILE A 977 -16.88 20.32 -24.17
CA ILE A 977 -16.06 19.41 -23.36
C ILE A 977 -16.83 18.09 -23.22
N VAL A 978 -18.11 18.12 -22.83
CA VAL A 978 -18.92 16.90 -22.65
C VAL A 978 -18.94 16.06 -23.92
N ASP A 979 -19.23 16.59 -25.10
CA ASP A 979 -19.24 15.78 -26.33
C ASP A 979 -17.85 15.21 -26.70
N SER A 980 -16.77 15.98 -26.49
CA SER A 980 -15.40 15.51 -26.73
C SER A 980 -14.97 14.45 -25.71
N VAL A 981 -15.50 14.53 -24.48
CA VAL A 981 -15.26 13.57 -23.40
C VAL A 981 -16.13 12.34 -23.55
N VAL A 982 -17.40 12.45 -23.98
CA VAL A 982 -18.23 11.33 -24.42
C VAL A 982 -17.55 10.59 -25.57
N ALA A 983 -16.91 11.32 -26.50
CA ALA A 983 -16.15 10.70 -27.59
C ALA A 983 -14.84 10.04 -27.11
N ILE A 984 -14.03 10.68 -26.27
CA ILE A 984 -12.74 10.11 -25.80
C ILE A 984 -12.95 9.00 -24.78
N VAL A 985 -13.91 9.15 -23.86
CA VAL A 985 -14.29 8.11 -22.93
C VAL A 985 -15.01 7.00 -23.71
N GLY A 986 -15.94 7.30 -24.61
CA GLY A 986 -16.59 6.31 -25.49
C GLY A 986 -15.64 5.61 -26.49
N LEU A 987 -14.48 6.19 -26.80
CA LEU A 987 -13.40 5.52 -27.54
C LEU A 987 -12.44 4.74 -26.63
N ALA A 988 -12.33 5.11 -25.35
CA ALA A 988 -11.44 4.46 -24.39
C ALA A 988 -12.11 3.36 -23.54
N ILE A 989 -13.45 3.34 -23.45
CA ILE A 989 -14.24 2.30 -22.78
C ILE A 989 -15.35 1.70 -23.66
N GLY A 990 -15.41 2.06 -24.94
CA GLY A 990 -16.47 1.62 -25.87
C GLY A 990 -17.78 2.38 -25.66
N GLY A 991 -18.50 2.66 -26.76
CA GLY A 991 -19.70 3.51 -26.72
C GLY A 991 -20.85 2.89 -25.90
N GLY A 992 -21.38 3.64 -24.93
CA GLY A 992 -22.53 3.21 -24.11
C GLY A 992 -22.69 3.92 -22.76
N ILE A 993 -22.21 5.17 -22.64
CA ILE A 993 -22.13 5.87 -21.35
C ILE A 993 -23.38 6.73 -21.14
N ASP A 994 -23.99 6.65 -19.95
CA ASP A 994 -25.03 7.60 -19.54
C ASP A 994 -24.49 9.04 -19.60
N ILE A 995 -25.20 9.90 -20.33
CA ILE A 995 -24.83 11.31 -20.50
C ILE A 995 -24.77 12.02 -19.13
N ALA A 996 -25.66 11.70 -18.18
CA ALA A 996 -25.64 12.31 -16.84
C ALA A 996 -24.36 11.96 -16.07
N ALA A 997 -23.88 10.72 -16.25
CA ALA A 997 -22.62 10.23 -15.70
C ALA A 997 -21.42 10.97 -16.30
N VAL A 998 -21.40 11.21 -17.62
CA VAL A 998 -20.31 12.02 -18.25
C VAL A 998 -20.37 13.49 -17.84
N TYR A 999 -21.56 14.07 -17.61
CA TYR A 999 -21.66 15.42 -17.03
C TYR A 999 -21.04 15.50 -15.63
N GLU A 1000 -21.24 14.51 -14.77
CA GLU A 1000 -20.62 14.46 -13.44
C GLU A 1000 -19.08 14.30 -13.52
N LEU A 1001 -18.58 13.45 -14.42
CA LEU A 1001 -17.14 13.35 -14.70
C LEU A 1001 -16.56 14.68 -15.19
N CYS A 1002 -17.24 15.37 -16.11
CA CYS A 1002 -16.81 16.65 -16.67
C CYS A 1002 -16.81 17.77 -15.62
N ASP A 1003 -17.83 17.89 -14.76
CA ASP A 1003 -17.86 18.90 -13.69
C ASP A 1003 -16.75 18.65 -12.66
N ASN A 1004 -16.52 17.39 -12.27
CA ASN A 1004 -15.40 17.02 -11.41
C ASN A 1004 -14.03 17.33 -12.05
N VAL A 1005 -13.86 17.09 -13.35
CA VAL A 1005 -12.61 17.40 -14.08
C VAL A 1005 -12.41 18.90 -14.29
N ILE A 1006 -13.46 19.67 -14.57
CA ILE A 1006 -13.38 21.14 -14.66
C ILE A 1006 -12.99 21.74 -13.30
N ARG A 1007 -13.58 21.26 -12.20
CA ARG A 1007 -13.21 21.65 -10.83
C ARG A 1007 -11.79 21.24 -10.47
N LEU A 1008 -11.33 20.06 -10.91
CA LEU A 1008 -9.94 19.63 -10.79
C LEU A 1008 -8.99 20.58 -11.55
N VAL A 1009 -9.32 20.95 -12.80
CA VAL A 1009 -8.52 21.89 -13.61
C VAL A 1009 -8.43 23.25 -12.94
N ASP A 1010 -9.56 23.81 -12.51
CA ASP A 1010 -9.63 25.11 -11.84
C ASP A 1010 -8.83 25.10 -10.52
N ALA A 1011 -8.91 24.00 -9.76
CA ALA A 1011 -8.07 23.75 -8.59
C ALA A 1011 -6.57 23.70 -8.95
N GLN A 1012 -6.19 22.99 -10.02
CA GLN A 1012 -4.79 22.88 -10.49
C GLN A 1012 -4.22 24.21 -11.01
N MET A 1013 -5.04 25.08 -11.60
CA MET A 1013 -4.63 26.41 -12.02
C MET A 1013 -4.48 27.37 -10.83
N LYS A 1014 -5.36 27.26 -9.83
CA LYS A 1014 -5.34 28.12 -8.63
C LYS A 1014 -4.27 27.72 -7.61
N ILE A 1015 -3.95 26.43 -7.46
CA ILE A 1015 -3.10 25.94 -6.37
C ILE A 1015 -1.67 26.50 -6.39
N GLU A 1016 -1.08 26.72 -7.57
CA GLU A 1016 0.25 27.33 -7.71
C GLU A 1016 0.22 28.81 -7.26
N GLY A 1017 -0.76 29.59 -7.72
CA GLY A 1017 -0.94 30.98 -7.30
C GLY A 1017 -1.24 31.11 -5.80
N GLN A 1018 -2.07 30.21 -5.26
CA GLN A 1018 -2.36 30.14 -3.83
C GLN A 1018 -1.13 29.74 -3.02
N PHE A 1019 -0.33 28.76 -3.46
CA PHE A 1019 0.94 28.39 -2.82
C PHE A 1019 1.91 29.57 -2.79
N ASN A 1020 2.00 30.30 -3.90
CA ASN A 1020 2.85 31.47 -4.00
C ASN A 1020 2.33 32.66 -3.16
N ALA A 1021 1.01 32.77 -2.96
CA ALA A 1021 0.36 33.73 -2.06
C ALA A 1021 0.37 33.34 -0.56
N ILE A 1022 0.89 32.17 -0.17
CA ILE A 1022 1.25 31.89 1.22
C ILE A 1022 2.52 32.68 1.56
N PRO A 1023 2.53 33.52 2.63
CA PRO A 1023 3.75 34.17 3.10
C PRO A 1023 4.81 33.13 3.49
N GLY A 1024 6.05 33.36 3.06
CA GLY A 1024 7.20 32.46 3.29
C GLY A 1024 7.67 32.43 4.75
#